data_AF-A0A522FN53-F1
#
_entry.id   AF-A0A522FN53-F1
#
_cell.length_a   1.000
_cell.length_b   1.000
_cell.length_c   1.000
_cell.angle_alpha   90.00
_cell.angle_beta   90.00
_cell.angle_gamma   90.00
#
_symmetry.space_group_name_H-M   'P 1'
#
loop_
_entity.id
_entity.type
_entity.pdbx_description
1 polymer ?
#
loop_
_entity_poly.entity_id
_entity_poly.type
_entity_poly.pdbx_seq_one_letter_code
_entity_poly.pdbx_strand_id
1 'polypeptide(L)'
;MKMRRAVLSFLLITYFILFFTSCGGDNNPVTPPAGDPVIDSLSKTHGEIGAIIDIFGKNFGSSKENVYAEFSGARTSSNDILNLSDKKLTVKVPVNAKTGKLFVNSYGKNSNQVDFTVDAVASSDPYIDNINPTTFSLGATLEINGRNFGANQMASYVEFARGIRPSVINNEYKSWSDIKIVITIPSAIDASGKLFVMVNGKKTNEVDYKITGFPFISDVTPDSVHKGDTLTISGSGFGNSKGTSYVNFGGYQGQNYQLWSDGTIKVQVPLNLTTDTIEVRRSDGKRSNKYYVKILAPELPAPTITNINPNPATNGQSITITGNNFGDSKYNSSIKINDVTCTNYISWTNTQILVTVPLNATSGDVIVTVNNKESNAFNLTIQPPPPDDPVIDYLDIQSANEGQLVGINGKNFGATQGTSYVEFNGINATSSDYVSWSDKRIIVRVPIGTTSGPVKVHVDSKTSNGVNLNILAKNYIIETVLIPAGEFMMGKDSSEVESPKHQVTISNPFLMGKYEVSVLEWKTVMDGSDPSYTKIDKNPVEQVSWYKVIEFCNRLSKIVGLDSCYTINGETVTCDWNANGFRLPTEAEWEYACRAGTTGNWSGNIDEIGWTSNNSDYMVHNVGTKEPNDFGLYDMHGNILEWCWDWYDPEYYKSRPNPDVDPRGPSVEFPEKVVRGGTFSSTPAECASPKRDGRSPIDFSNDRGFRVVRKK
;
A
#
# COMPACT_ATOMS: atom_id res chain seq x y z
N MET A 1 40.93 -2.23 70.70
CA MET A 1 42.15 -2.93 70.22
C MET A 1 41.93 -3.13 68.71
N LYS A 2 42.45 -2.33 67.77
CA LYS A 2 43.77 -1.64 67.62
C LYS A 2 44.95 -2.59 67.42
N MET A 3 45.18 -3.02 66.17
CA MET A 3 46.49 -3.40 65.59
C MET A 3 46.55 -2.79 64.18
N ARG A 4 47.36 -1.74 63.95
CA ARG A 4 48.79 -1.72 63.53
C ARG A 4 48.91 -1.89 62.00
N ARG A 5 49.22 -0.88 61.16
CA ARG A 5 50.16 0.28 61.13
C ARG A 5 51.50 0.00 60.42
N ALA A 6 51.64 0.53 59.20
CA ALA A 6 52.84 1.19 58.63
C ALA A 6 52.31 2.15 57.54
N VAL A 7 52.53 3.48 57.61
CA VAL A 7 53.69 4.24 57.07
C VAL A 7 53.85 4.01 55.55
N LEU A 8 53.41 4.85 54.60
CA LEU A 8 53.51 6.32 54.39
C LEU A 8 54.85 6.79 53.79
N SER A 9 54.94 6.98 52.46
CA SER A 9 55.64 8.13 51.80
C SER A 9 55.54 8.14 50.25
N PHE A 10 55.75 9.35 49.72
CA PHE A 10 55.61 9.90 48.36
C PHE A 10 56.30 9.24 47.13
N LEU A 11 55.55 9.19 46.01
CA LEU A 11 55.84 9.65 44.61
C LEU A 11 56.98 9.09 43.69
N LEU A 12 56.55 8.87 42.43
CA LEU A 12 57.21 9.08 41.11
C LEU A 12 58.14 8.01 40.45
N ILE A 13 57.82 7.70 39.17
CA ILE A 13 58.69 7.16 38.07
C ILE A 13 59.15 5.68 38.26
N THR A 14 59.21 4.76 37.27
CA THR A 14 59.28 4.83 35.78
C THR A 14 58.28 3.88 35.06
N TYR A 15 58.43 3.73 33.73
CA TYR A 15 57.53 3.08 32.75
C TYR A 15 58.09 1.74 32.21
N PHE A 16 57.27 0.96 31.47
CA PHE A 16 57.62 -0.24 30.65
C PHE A 16 58.12 -1.50 31.40
N ILE A 17 58.00 -2.77 30.95
CA ILE A 17 57.12 -3.54 30.01
C ILE A 17 57.55 -5.04 30.19
N LEU A 18 56.90 -6.17 29.86
CA LEU A 18 55.66 -6.62 29.19
C LEU A 18 54.97 -7.67 30.15
N PHE A 19 54.15 -8.69 29.85
CA PHE A 19 53.62 -9.35 28.63
C PHE A 19 52.17 -9.87 28.88
N PHE A 20 51.56 -10.47 27.87
CA PHE A 20 50.16 -10.91 27.71
C PHE A 20 49.73 -12.24 28.39
N THR A 21 48.45 -12.29 28.82
CA THR A 21 47.34 -13.07 28.17
C THR A 21 46.01 -12.45 28.64
N SER A 22 45.08 -11.97 27.80
CA SER A 22 44.30 -12.59 26.70
C SER A 22 42.94 -13.16 27.15
N CYS A 23 41.91 -12.30 27.12
CA CYS A 23 40.51 -12.66 26.88
C CYS A 23 39.85 -11.45 26.20
N GLY A 24 39.31 -11.65 24.99
CA GLY A 24 38.85 -10.55 24.12
C GLY A 24 37.42 -10.10 24.37
N GLY A 25 37.22 -8.80 24.46
CA GLY A 25 35.95 -8.10 24.25
C GLY A 25 36.28 -6.71 23.71
N ASP A 26 35.56 -6.26 22.67
CA ASP A 26 35.94 -5.09 21.87
C ASP A 26 35.68 -3.74 22.58
N ASN A 27 36.46 -3.49 23.63
CA ASN A 27 36.71 -2.14 24.15
C ASN A 27 37.63 -1.37 23.19
N ASN A 28 37.20 -1.21 21.93
CA ASN A 28 37.77 -0.20 21.04
C ASN A 28 37.47 1.17 21.66
N PRO A 29 38.48 1.95 22.11
CA PRO A 29 38.23 3.28 22.64
C PRO A 29 37.67 4.12 21.50
N VAL A 30 36.45 4.64 21.64
CA VAL A 30 35.81 5.45 20.58
C VAL A 30 36.67 6.71 20.38
N THR A 31 37.40 6.74 19.28
CA THR A 31 38.42 7.76 19.03
C THR A 31 37.76 9.13 18.87
N PRO A 32 38.13 10.13 19.69
CA PRO A 32 37.66 11.50 19.48
C PRO A 32 38.06 12.00 18.08
N PRO A 33 37.25 12.85 17.43
CA PRO A 33 37.61 13.50 16.18
C PRO A 33 38.94 14.25 16.25
N ALA A 34 39.68 14.27 15.14
CA ALA A 34 41.05 14.80 15.08
C ALA A 34 41.14 16.34 15.22
N GLY A 35 40.00 17.05 15.18
CA GLY A 35 39.91 18.48 15.40
C GLY A 35 38.70 18.85 16.25
N ASP A 36 38.54 20.15 16.52
CA ASP A 36 37.42 20.67 17.30
C ASP A 36 36.12 20.64 16.45
N PRO A 37 34.93 20.41 17.04
CA PRO A 37 33.67 20.42 16.30
C PRO A 37 33.41 21.79 15.67
N VAL A 38 32.88 21.81 14.45
CA VAL A 38 32.49 23.06 13.76
C VAL A 38 31.13 22.87 13.12
N ILE A 39 30.22 23.81 13.38
CA ILE A 39 28.95 23.95 12.66
C ILE A 39 29.20 24.81 11.43
N ASP A 40 29.00 24.23 10.25
CA ASP A 40 29.11 24.94 8.98
C ASP A 40 27.75 25.52 8.55
N SER A 41 26.63 24.84 8.84
CA SER A 41 25.26 25.36 8.60
C SER A 41 24.17 24.62 9.40
N LEU A 42 22.95 25.16 9.36
CA LEU A 42 21.72 24.54 9.89
C LEU A 42 20.72 24.35 8.74
N SER A 43 19.88 23.30 8.78
CA SER A 43 18.73 23.18 7.85
C SER A 43 17.65 24.23 8.08
N LYS A 44 17.58 24.78 9.29
CA LYS A 44 16.65 25.83 9.72
C LYS A 44 17.33 26.70 10.77
N THR A 45 17.20 28.01 10.67
CA THR A 45 17.68 28.97 11.69
C THR A 45 16.64 29.24 12.79
N HIS A 46 15.47 28.62 12.69
CA HIS A 46 14.40 28.72 13.69
C HIS A 46 13.59 27.42 13.79
N GLY A 47 12.81 27.26 14.86
CA GLY A 47 11.87 26.16 15.03
C GLY A 47 11.25 26.08 16.43
N GLU A 48 10.06 25.50 16.52
CA GLU A 48 9.37 25.20 17.77
C GLU A 48 10.05 24.09 18.59
N ILE A 49 9.74 23.98 19.88
CA ILE A 49 10.20 22.87 20.74
C ILE A 49 9.72 21.53 20.17
N GLY A 50 10.63 20.57 20.05
CA GLY A 50 10.39 19.27 19.41
C GLY A 50 10.58 19.23 17.90
N ALA A 51 10.74 20.38 17.22
CA ALA A 51 10.98 20.42 15.78
C ALA A 51 12.31 19.72 15.41
N ILE A 52 12.31 18.98 14.30
CA ILE A 52 13.51 18.32 13.78
C ILE A 52 14.34 19.32 12.97
N ILE A 53 15.64 19.35 13.28
CA ILE A 53 16.68 20.18 12.67
C ILE A 53 17.92 19.33 12.37
N ASP A 54 18.51 19.55 11.20
CA ASP A 54 19.83 19.05 10.85
C ASP A 54 20.88 20.14 11.09
N ILE A 55 21.91 19.78 11.87
CA ILE A 55 23.12 20.57 12.07
C ILE A 55 24.21 19.96 11.18
N PHE A 56 24.75 20.73 10.24
CA PHE A 56 25.80 20.30 9.32
C PHE A 56 27.16 20.88 9.72
N GLY A 57 28.22 20.11 9.51
CA GLY A 57 29.55 20.51 10.00
C GLY A 57 30.63 19.45 9.81
N LYS A 58 31.52 19.36 10.79
CA LYS A 58 32.67 18.44 10.85
C LYS A 58 33.12 18.20 12.29
N ASN A 59 33.83 17.09 12.52
CA ASN A 59 34.36 16.69 13.83
C ASN A 59 33.26 16.44 14.90
N PHE A 60 32.05 16.06 14.48
CA PHE A 60 30.98 15.67 15.41
C PHE A 60 31.15 14.23 15.94
N GLY A 61 32.01 13.40 15.33
CA GLY A 61 32.20 12.00 15.73
C GLY A 61 30.98 11.09 15.50
N SER A 62 30.97 9.96 16.21
CA SER A 62 30.06 8.82 15.94
C SER A 62 29.33 8.23 17.16
N SER A 63 29.65 8.64 18.40
CA SER A 63 28.97 8.15 19.62
C SER A 63 28.04 9.20 20.20
N LYS A 64 26.74 8.86 20.31
CA LYS A 64 25.70 9.72 20.92
C LYS A 64 25.91 9.95 22.42
N GLU A 65 26.78 9.19 23.09
CA GLU A 65 27.11 9.37 24.51
C GLU A 65 28.03 10.58 24.75
N ASN A 66 28.88 10.89 23.77
CA ASN A 66 29.95 11.89 23.87
C ASN A 66 29.63 13.19 23.12
N VAL A 67 28.42 13.32 22.59
CA VAL A 67 28.01 14.40 21.67
C VAL A 67 26.65 14.95 22.10
N TYR A 68 26.49 16.27 22.05
CA TYR A 68 25.18 16.91 22.25
C TYR A 68 25.11 18.28 21.56
N ALA A 69 23.92 18.69 21.13
CA ALA A 69 23.63 20.08 20.83
C ALA A 69 23.08 20.78 22.08
N GLU A 70 23.37 22.07 22.24
CA GLU A 70 22.80 22.90 23.30
C GLU A 70 22.16 24.13 22.69
N PHE A 71 20.91 24.39 23.04
CA PHE A 71 20.06 25.47 22.56
C PHE A 71 19.77 26.41 23.75
N SER A 72 20.52 27.52 23.85
CA SER A 72 20.44 28.59 24.86
C SER A 72 19.56 28.30 26.09
N GLY A 73 20.05 27.47 27.01
CA GLY A 73 19.35 27.08 28.24
C GLY A 73 18.85 25.63 28.31
N ALA A 74 18.94 24.86 27.23
CA ALA A 74 18.63 23.42 27.22
C ALA A 74 19.61 22.61 26.36
N ARG A 75 20.14 21.53 26.93
CA ARG A 75 20.98 20.53 26.25
C ARG A 75 20.09 19.40 25.70
N THR A 76 20.38 18.93 24.48
CA THR A 76 19.77 17.71 23.93
C THR A 76 20.22 16.47 24.71
N SER A 77 19.27 15.58 24.99
CA SER A 77 19.52 14.22 25.47
C SER A 77 19.85 13.27 24.31
N SER A 78 20.31 12.06 24.63
CA SER A 78 20.53 11.00 23.63
C SER A 78 19.26 10.63 22.83
N ASN A 79 18.08 10.86 23.41
CA ASN A 79 16.76 10.61 22.78
C ASN A 79 16.35 11.72 21.80
N ASP A 80 16.91 12.92 21.94
CA ASP A 80 16.71 14.02 21.00
C ASP A 80 17.60 13.87 19.76
N ILE A 81 18.73 13.17 19.88
CA ILE A 81 19.65 12.86 18.79
C ILE A 81 19.10 11.70 17.95
N LEU A 82 18.47 12.03 16.83
CA LEU A 82 17.92 11.04 15.90
C LEU A 82 19.04 10.36 15.11
N ASN A 83 19.91 11.15 14.47
CA ASN A 83 21.03 10.67 13.66
C ASN A 83 22.32 11.43 14.00
N LEU A 84 23.45 10.73 13.98
CA LEU A 84 24.79 11.28 14.22
C LEU A 84 25.79 10.68 13.24
N SER A 85 26.54 11.55 12.59
CA SER A 85 27.72 11.26 11.80
C SER A 85 28.69 12.42 11.94
N ASP A 86 29.97 12.22 11.61
CA ASP A 86 31.01 13.24 11.84
C ASP A 86 30.73 14.59 11.15
N LYS A 87 29.90 14.60 10.09
CA LYS A 87 29.52 15.78 9.31
C LYS A 87 28.07 16.26 9.52
N LYS A 88 27.24 15.50 10.23
CA LYS A 88 25.81 15.78 10.37
C LYS A 88 25.24 15.24 11.67
N LEU A 89 24.58 16.11 12.44
CA LEU A 89 23.87 15.80 13.67
C LEU A 89 22.38 16.21 13.48
N THR A 90 21.48 15.24 13.45
CA THR A 90 20.02 15.45 13.35
C THR A 90 19.42 15.37 14.75
N VAL A 91 18.82 16.47 15.23
CA VAL A 91 18.23 16.56 16.57
C VAL A 91 16.80 17.09 16.57
N LYS A 92 16.08 16.84 17.66
CA LYS A 92 14.91 17.63 18.07
C LYS A 92 15.36 18.85 18.87
N VAL A 93 14.67 19.98 18.72
CA VAL A 93 14.81 21.15 19.61
C VAL A 93 14.37 20.74 21.03
N PRO A 94 15.23 20.78 22.06
CA PRO A 94 14.92 20.24 23.38
C PRO A 94 13.97 21.11 24.19
N VAL A 95 13.27 20.51 25.16
CA VAL A 95 12.40 21.23 26.09
C VAL A 95 13.22 22.24 26.91
N ASN A 96 12.65 23.43 27.14
CA ASN A 96 13.27 24.60 27.77
C ASN A 96 14.33 25.33 26.94
N ALA A 97 14.53 24.95 25.66
CA ALA A 97 15.31 25.74 24.72
C ALA A 97 14.74 27.17 24.60
N LYS A 98 15.62 28.15 24.40
CA LYS A 98 15.25 29.57 24.20
C LYS A 98 15.94 30.12 22.96
N THR A 99 15.34 31.15 22.36
CA THR A 99 15.99 31.95 21.32
C THR A 99 17.33 32.49 21.81
N GLY A 100 18.39 32.24 21.05
CA GLY A 100 19.75 32.59 21.42
C GLY A 100 20.79 31.73 20.71
N LYS A 101 21.90 31.45 21.40
CA LYS A 101 23.02 30.70 20.83
C LYS A 101 22.80 29.19 20.87
N LEU A 102 23.17 28.53 19.78
CA LEU A 102 23.26 27.09 19.60
C LEU A 102 24.72 26.69 19.40
N PHE A 103 25.17 25.62 20.04
CA PHE A 103 26.46 24.96 19.76
C PHE A 103 26.36 23.44 19.85
N VAL A 104 27.36 22.74 19.32
CA VAL A 104 27.55 21.29 19.50
C VAL A 104 28.77 21.07 20.39
N ASN A 105 28.62 20.24 21.43
CA ASN A 105 29.75 19.66 22.15
C ASN A 105 30.08 18.28 21.57
N SER A 106 31.37 17.99 21.40
CA SER A 106 31.91 16.73 20.90
C SER A 106 33.12 16.37 21.78
N TYR A 107 33.02 15.27 22.53
CA TYR A 107 34.07 14.77 23.45
C TYR A 107 34.61 15.84 24.41
N GLY A 108 33.72 16.69 24.94
CA GLY A 108 34.07 17.76 25.89
C GLY A 108 34.51 19.09 25.24
N LYS A 109 34.65 19.17 23.92
CA LYS A 109 34.95 20.40 23.18
C LYS A 109 33.69 21.03 22.62
N ASN A 110 33.54 22.36 22.71
CA ASN A 110 32.42 23.10 22.10
C ASN A 110 32.77 23.58 20.69
N SER A 111 31.76 23.67 19.82
CA SER A 111 31.87 24.28 18.50
C SER A 111 31.83 25.82 18.53
N ASN A 112 32.00 26.43 17.36
CA ASN A 112 31.47 27.77 17.11
C ASN A 112 29.97 27.82 17.44
N GLN A 113 29.52 28.98 17.93
CA GLN A 113 28.11 29.25 18.19
C GLN A 113 27.44 29.83 16.95
N VAL A 114 26.20 29.41 16.70
CA VAL A 114 25.29 29.99 15.70
C VAL A 114 24.03 30.50 16.39
N ASP A 115 23.29 31.40 15.76
CA ASP A 115 22.00 31.87 16.30
C ASP A 115 20.87 30.92 15.88
N PHE A 116 19.98 30.63 16.83
CA PHE A 116 18.76 29.86 16.60
C PHE A 116 17.57 30.52 17.32
N THR A 117 16.49 30.76 16.59
CA THR A 117 15.24 31.25 17.15
C THR A 117 14.36 30.07 17.57
N VAL A 118 14.06 29.95 18.86
CA VAL A 118 12.99 29.06 19.31
C VAL A 118 11.69 29.79 19.06
N ASP A 119 10.88 29.27 18.14
CA ASP A 119 9.64 29.92 17.75
C ASP A 119 8.67 29.94 18.95
N ALA A 120 8.09 31.12 19.21
CA ALA A 120 7.02 31.24 20.18
C ALA A 120 5.80 30.52 19.63
N VAL A 121 5.47 29.37 20.23
CA VAL A 121 4.46 28.44 19.69
C VAL A 121 3.11 29.15 19.50
N ALA A 122 2.76 29.34 18.23
CA ALA A 122 1.48 29.90 17.80
C ALA A 122 0.41 28.83 17.63
N SER A 123 0.75 27.55 17.86
CA SER A 123 -0.24 26.47 17.90
C SER A 123 -1.17 26.59 19.11
N SER A 124 -2.45 26.32 18.86
CA SER A 124 -3.50 26.13 19.87
C SER A 124 -3.63 24.66 20.33
N ASP A 125 -2.71 23.80 19.91
CA ASP A 125 -2.70 22.38 20.27
C ASP A 125 -2.09 22.17 21.66
N PRO A 126 -2.58 21.18 22.44
CA PRO A 126 -2.07 20.88 23.78
C PRO A 126 -0.66 20.26 23.70
N TYR A 127 0.21 20.62 24.64
CA TYR A 127 1.58 20.08 24.72
C TYR A 127 2.04 19.86 26.17
N ILE A 128 2.70 18.74 26.45
CA ILE A 128 3.37 18.47 27.74
C ILE A 128 4.83 18.88 27.61
N ASP A 129 5.24 19.89 28.39
CA ASP A 129 6.65 20.27 28.49
C ASP A 129 7.42 19.27 29.37
N ASN A 130 6.89 18.92 30.55
CA ASN A 130 7.54 17.95 31.43
C ASN A 130 6.55 17.31 32.42
N ILE A 131 6.98 16.21 33.03
CA ILE A 131 6.30 15.62 34.19
C ILE A 131 7.24 15.57 35.40
N ASN A 132 6.70 15.78 36.59
CA ASN A 132 7.46 15.83 37.84
C ASN A 132 6.72 15.09 38.97
N PRO A 133 7.28 14.00 39.55
CA PRO A 133 8.54 13.35 39.17
C PRO A 133 8.39 12.45 37.93
N THR A 134 9.49 12.14 37.24
CA THR A 134 9.50 11.15 36.13
C THR A 134 9.51 9.69 36.60
N THR A 135 9.80 9.45 37.88
CA THR A 135 9.74 8.13 38.54
C THR A 135 8.92 8.23 39.82
N PHE A 136 7.92 7.36 40.01
CA PHE A 136 6.98 7.43 41.14
C PHE A 136 6.47 6.05 41.60
N SER A 137 5.90 5.99 42.80
CA SER A 137 5.07 4.87 43.24
C SER A 137 3.59 5.10 42.88
N LEU A 138 2.79 4.03 42.87
CA LEU A 138 1.33 4.14 42.81
C LEU A 138 0.81 4.99 43.99
N GLY A 139 -0.24 5.77 43.78
CA GLY A 139 -0.80 6.67 44.78
C GLY A 139 0.01 7.95 45.09
N ALA A 140 1.19 8.13 44.49
CA ALA A 140 1.95 9.38 44.62
C ALA A 140 1.27 10.54 43.85
N THR A 141 1.68 11.78 44.12
CA THR A 141 1.30 12.94 43.29
C THR A 141 2.23 13.06 42.07
N LEU A 142 1.64 13.35 40.91
CA LEU A 142 2.35 13.70 39.68
C LEU A 142 1.88 15.07 39.19
N GLU A 143 2.83 15.93 38.87
CA GLU A 143 2.61 17.17 38.15
C GLU A 143 2.91 16.97 36.66
N ILE A 144 2.02 17.44 35.79
CA ILE A 144 2.19 17.47 34.34
C ILE A 144 2.16 18.94 33.95
N ASN A 145 3.31 19.49 33.58
CA ASN A 145 3.48 20.89 33.19
C ASN A 145 3.50 20.99 31.67
N GLY A 146 2.84 21.99 31.11
CA GLY A 146 2.62 22.10 29.67
C GLY A 146 1.89 23.37 29.25
N ARG A 147 1.18 23.31 28.13
CA ARG A 147 0.55 24.44 27.44
C ARG A 147 -0.75 24.03 26.76
N ASN A 148 -1.69 24.97 26.64
CA ASN A 148 -3.00 24.81 25.98
C ASN A 148 -3.86 23.65 26.54
N PHE A 149 -3.73 23.32 27.83
CA PHE A 149 -4.56 22.29 28.48
C PHE A 149 -6.00 22.74 28.77
N GLY A 150 -6.32 24.02 28.59
CA GLY A 150 -7.59 24.62 28.97
C GLY A 150 -7.67 24.92 30.48
N ALA A 151 -8.40 25.98 30.84
CA ALA A 151 -8.53 26.42 32.24
C ALA A 151 -9.21 25.41 33.17
N ASN A 152 -9.95 24.43 32.63
CA ASN A 152 -10.65 23.37 33.36
C ASN A 152 -10.60 22.07 32.55
N GLN A 153 -10.70 20.92 33.23
CA GLN A 153 -10.63 19.60 32.60
C GLN A 153 -11.72 19.39 31.52
N MET A 154 -13.00 19.62 31.86
CA MET A 154 -14.14 19.29 30.98
C MET A 154 -14.09 17.83 30.50
N ALA A 155 -14.13 17.57 29.20
CA ALA A 155 -14.02 16.22 28.61
C ALA A 155 -12.56 15.75 28.42
N SER A 156 -11.58 16.55 28.81
CA SER A 156 -10.15 16.26 28.69
C SER A 156 -9.70 15.22 29.72
N TYR A 157 -8.64 14.48 29.41
CA TYR A 157 -8.11 13.45 30.29
C TYR A 157 -6.62 13.22 30.11
N VAL A 158 -5.94 12.86 31.20
CA VAL A 158 -4.63 12.21 31.15
C VAL A 158 -4.85 10.73 30.86
N GLU A 159 -4.06 10.17 29.96
CA GLU A 159 -4.04 8.73 29.68
C GLU A 159 -2.61 8.19 29.80
N PHE A 160 -2.45 7.17 30.64
CA PHE A 160 -1.26 6.35 30.76
C PHE A 160 -1.36 5.14 29.81
N ALA A 161 -0.21 4.51 29.54
CA ALA A 161 -0.10 3.32 28.71
C ALA A 161 -1.18 2.26 29.04
N ARG A 162 -1.72 1.64 27.99
CA ARG A 162 -2.84 0.68 28.01
C ARG A 162 -4.22 1.30 28.34
N GLY A 163 -4.43 2.59 28.08
CA GLY A 163 -5.74 3.24 28.19
C GLY A 163 -6.14 3.62 29.63
N ILE A 164 -5.17 3.64 30.55
CA ILE A 164 -5.44 3.80 31.98
C ILE A 164 -5.52 5.29 32.30
N ARG A 165 -6.70 5.76 32.72
CA ARG A 165 -7.00 7.17 33.01
C ARG A 165 -7.24 7.38 34.50
N PRO A 166 -6.80 8.51 35.10
CA PRO A 166 -7.20 8.86 36.45
C PRO A 166 -8.73 9.00 36.59
N SER A 167 -9.25 8.51 37.70
CA SER A 167 -10.67 8.51 38.01
C SER A 167 -11.11 9.86 38.58
N VAL A 168 -12.00 10.55 37.86
CA VAL A 168 -12.69 11.76 38.33
C VAL A 168 -13.53 11.45 39.58
N ILE A 169 -14.19 10.29 39.61
CA ILE A 169 -15.06 9.85 40.73
C ILE A 169 -14.24 9.62 42.00
N ASN A 170 -13.02 9.08 41.89
CA ASN A 170 -12.12 8.87 43.03
C ASN A 170 -11.32 10.13 43.40
N ASN A 171 -11.63 11.28 42.78
CA ASN A 171 -10.92 12.55 42.96
C ASN A 171 -9.40 12.40 42.69
N GLU A 172 -9.00 11.63 41.68
CA GLU A 172 -7.58 11.45 41.33
C GLU A 172 -7.01 12.66 40.59
N TYR A 173 -7.84 13.47 39.92
CA TYR A 173 -7.46 14.83 39.50
C TYR A 173 -7.51 15.79 40.69
N LYS A 174 -6.37 16.40 41.03
CA LYS A 174 -6.22 17.33 42.18
C LYS A 174 -6.32 18.79 41.76
N SER A 175 -5.79 19.12 40.59
CA SER A 175 -6.04 20.40 39.93
C SER A 175 -5.84 20.29 38.42
N TRP A 176 -6.49 21.19 37.68
CA TRP A 176 -6.32 21.37 36.24
C TRP A 176 -6.22 22.86 35.97
N SER A 177 -5.37 23.24 35.02
CA SER A 177 -5.17 24.59 34.53
C SER A 177 -4.49 24.54 33.17
N ASP A 178 -4.54 25.62 32.41
CA ASP A 178 -4.07 25.65 31.02
C ASP A 178 -2.58 25.27 30.84
N ILE A 179 -1.78 25.45 31.89
CA ILE A 179 -0.33 25.16 31.90
C ILE A 179 0.08 24.01 32.82
N LYS A 180 -0.85 23.47 33.63
CA LYS A 180 -0.51 22.48 34.66
C LYS A 180 -1.70 21.62 35.08
N ILE A 181 -1.49 20.31 35.09
CA ILE A 181 -2.41 19.30 35.64
C ILE A 181 -1.69 18.64 36.82
N VAL A 182 -2.40 18.41 37.93
CA VAL A 182 -1.88 17.65 39.08
C VAL A 182 -2.81 16.49 39.37
N ILE A 183 -2.26 15.28 39.42
CA ILE A 183 -3.00 14.03 39.64
C ILE A 183 -2.38 13.18 40.74
N THR A 184 -3.18 12.33 41.38
CA THR A 184 -2.70 11.12 42.05
C THR A 184 -2.50 10.02 41.01
N ILE A 185 -1.36 9.33 41.06
CA ILE A 185 -1.06 8.18 40.20
C ILE A 185 -2.08 7.05 40.45
N PRO A 186 -2.90 6.69 39.46
CA PRO A 186 -3.95 5.67 39.62
C PRO A 186 -3.38 4.31 40.03
N SER A 187 -4.04 3.65 40.97
CA SER A 187 -3.65 2.33 41.48
C SER A 187 -3.74 1.20 40.43
N ALA A 188 -4.43 1.45 39.32
CA ALA A 188 -4.63 0.49 38.24
C ALA A 188 -3.43 0.30 37.29
N ILE A 189 -2.41 1.17 37.33
CA ILE A 189 -1.31 1.13 36.34
C ILE A 189 -0.39 -0.07 36.58
N ASP A 190 -0.27 -0.95 35.59
CA ASP A 190 0.45 -2.23 35.66
C ASP A 190 1.84 -2.22 34.95
N ALA A 191 2.30 -1.06 34.48
CA ALA A 191 3.64 -0.87 33.92
C ALA A 191 4.14 0.58 33.93
N SER A 192 5.46 0.73 33.88
CA SER A 192 6.12 1.92 33.31
C SER A 192 5.73 2.09 31.83
N GLY A 193 5.74 3.29 31.29
CA GLY A 193 5.22 3.53 29.95
C GLY A 193 5.32 4.97 29.48
N LYS A 194 4.48 5.32 28.50
CA LYS A 194 4.25 6.70 28.06
C LYS A 194 2.88 7.18 28.52
N LEU A 195 2.76 8.47 28.84
CA LEU A 195 1.49 9.14 29.10
C LEU A 195 1.30 10.32 28.14
N PHE A 196 0.05 10.69 27.91
CA PHE A 196 -0.35 11.88 27.15
C PHE A 196 -1.56 12.56 27.80
N VAL A 197 -1.90 13.76 27.34
CA VAL A 197 -3.19 14.41 27.62
C VAL A 197 -4.00 14.46 26.33
N MET A 198 -5.29 14.15 26.42
CA MET A 198 -6.28 14.44 25.39
C MET A 198 -7.06 15.68 25.83
N VAL A 199 -7.04 16.74 25.03
CA VAL A 199 -7.70 18.03 25.33
C VAL A 199 -8.61 18.39 24.17
N ASN A 200 -9.92 18.44 24.41
CA ASN A 200 -10.95 18.76 23.41
C ASN A 200 -10.78 18.03 22.06
N GLY A 201 -10.43 16.73 22.11
CA GLY A 201 -10.21 15.88 20.93
C GLY A 201 -8.79 15.89 20.36
N LYS A 202 -7.90 16.77 20.82
CA LYS A 202 -6.49 16.85 20.39
C LYS A 202 -5.57 16.13 21.39
N LYS A 203 -4.60 15.38 20.88
CA LYS A 203 -3.63 14.61 21.67
C LYS A 203 -2.29 15.37 21.80
N THR A 204 -1.71 15.41 23.00
CA THR A 204 -0.35 15.95 23.22
C THR A 204 0.74 15.06 22.61
N ASN A 205 1.98 15.55 22.65
CA ASN A 205 3.15 14.66 22.70
C ASN A 205 3.06 13.64 23.84
N GLU A 206 3.75 12.51 23.69
CA GLU A 206 3.87 11.48 24.72
C GLU A 206 5.15 11.65 25.54
N VAL A 207 5.05 11.47 26.86
CA VAL A 207 6.19 11.57 27.81
C VAL A 207 6.36 10.26 28.58
N ASP A 208 7.59 9.78 28.69
CA ASP A 208 7.92 8.56 29.43
C ASP A 208 7.82 8.75 30.95
N TYR A 209 7.26 7.75 31.62
CA TYR A 209 7.19 7.64 33.08
C TYR A 209 7.64 6.26 33.55
N LYS A 210 8.23 6.21 34.75
CA LYS A 210 8.69 4.97 35.38
C LYS A 210 7.98 4.72 36.70
N ILE A 211 7.50 3.49 36.92
CA ILE A 211 6.95 3.10 38.22
C ILE A 211 8.03 2.39 39.04
N THR A 212 8.25 2.84 40.27
CA THR A 212 9.19 2.25 41.22
C THR A 212 8.86 0.78 41.45
N GLY A 213 9.84 -0.11 41.18
CA GLY A 213 9.68 -1.56 41.36
C GLY A 213 9.01 -2.30 40.20
N PHE A 214 8.76 -1.63 39.06
CA PHE A 214 8.39 -2.23 37.77
C PHE A 214 9.61 -2.25 36.83
N PRO A 215 9.67 -3.18 35.87
CA PRO A 215 10.73 -3.19 34.85
C PRO A 215 10.56 -2.01 33.87
N PHE A 216 11.65 -1.63 33.21
CA PHE A 216 11.66 -0.60 32.17
C PHE A 216 12.76 -0.91 31.14
N ILE A 217 12.41 -0.96 29.86
CA ILE A 217 13.32 -1.06 28.71
C ILE A 217 13.76 0.35 28.34
N SER A 218 15.07 0.62 28.37
CA SER A 218 15.63 1.91 27.92
C SER A 218 16.10 1.86 26.46
N ASP A 219 16.62 0.72 26.00
CA ASP A 219 17.13 0.54 24.63
C ASP A 219 17.10 -0.93 24.20
N VAL A 220 17.14 -1.19 22.89
CA VAL A 220 17.26 -2.52 22.30
C VAL A 220 18.22 -2.49 21.12
N THR A 221 19.22 -3.37 21.14
CA THR A 221 20.29 -3.43 20.14
C THR A 221 20.42 -4.84 19.54
N PRO A 222 20.50 -4.99 18.21
CA PRO A 222 20.22 -3.97 17.18
C PRO A 222 18.73 -3.58 17.13
N ASP A 223 18.45 -2.43 16.54
CA ASP A 223 17.09 -1.89 16.36
C ASP A 223 16.29 -2.60 15.25
N SER A 224 16.99 -3.39 14.43
CA SER A 224 16.50 -4.07 13.24
C SER A 224 17.12 -5.47 13.13
N VAL A 225 16.28 -6.47 12.86
CA VAL A 225 16.61 -7.91 12.99
C VAL A 225 15.78 -8.79 12.08
N HIS A 226 16.35 -9.91 11.64
CA HIS A 226 15.59 -11.02 11.09
C HIS A 226 15.03 -11.92 12.20
N LYS A 227 14.08 -12.76 11.82
CA LYS A 227 13.55 -13.83 12.67
C LYS A 227 14.66 -14.84 12.95
N GLY A 228 14.96 -15.08 14.23
CA GLY A 228 16.07 -15.93 14.67
C GLY A 228 17.35 -15.19 15.06
N ASP A 229 17.44 -13.87 14.86
CA ASP A 229 18.57 -13.07 15.37
C ASP A 229 18.51 -12.94 16.91
N THR A 230 19.61 -12.50 17.52
CA THR A 230 19.69 -12.23 18.97
C THR A 230 19.61 -10.74 19.26
N LEU A 231 18.66 -10.35 20.11
CA LEU A 231 18.55 -9.00 20.65
C LEU A 231 19.25 -8.88 22.01
N THR A 232 19.86 -7.72 22.26
CA THR A 232 20.23 -7.25 23.60
C THR A 232 19.24 -6.18 24.03
N ILE A 233 18.51 -6.41 25.13
CA ILE A 233 17.54 -5.49 25.70
C ILE A 233 18.17 -4.87 26.95
N SER A 234 18.34 -3.55 26.94
CA SER A 234 18.93 -2.77 28.02
C SER A 234 17.85 -2.05 28.82
N GLY A 235 18.05 -1.90 30.13
CA GLY A 235 17.05 -1.24 30.98
C GLY A 235 17.33 -1.37 32.48
N SER A 236 16.26 -1.59 33.25
CA SER A 236 16.34 -1.72 34.71
C SER A 236 15.10 -2.42 35.29
N GLY A 237 15.24 -3.02 36.47
CA GLY A 237 14.15 -3.67 37.18
C GLY A 237 13.72 -5.01 36.59
N PHE A 238 14.51 -5.62 35.69
CA PHE A 238 14.21 -6.93 35.09
C PHE A 238 14.36 -8.12 36.05
N GLY A 239 14.98 -7.92 37.21
CA GLY A 239 15.34 -8.95 38.18
C GLY A 239 16.70 -9.60 37.89
N ASN A 240 17.46 -9.91 38.95
CA ASN A 240 18.82 -10.48 38.86
C ASN A 240 18.90 -11.88 38.24
N SER A 241 17.78 -12.53 37.95
CA SER A 241 17.70 -13.79 37.21
C SER A 241 16.32 -13.93 36.55
N LYS A 242 16.25 -14.73 35.48
CA LYS A 242 15.03 -14.92 34.69
C LYS A 242 13.89 -15.56 35.50
N GLY A 243 14.12 -16.77 36.02
CA GLY A 243 13.05 -17.61 36.57
C GLY A 243 11.90 -17.81 35.56
N THR A 244 10.66 -17.57 36.00
CA THR A 244 9.45 -17.59 35.16
C THR A 244 9.21 -16.27 34.39
N SER A 245 10.05 -15.24 34.56
CA SER A 245 10.01 -14.02 33.75
C SER A 245 10.36 -14.30 32.29
N TYR A 246 9.86 -13.49 31.35
CA TYR A 246 10.10 -13.65 29.92
C TYR A 246 10.04 -12.32 29.17
N VAL A 247 10.60 -12.29 27.96
CA VAL A 247 10.35 -11.22 26.99
C VAL A 247 9.15 -11.63 26.15
N ASN A 248 8.16 -10.75 26.08
CA ASN A 248 6.93 -10.90 25.31
C ASN A 248 7.07 -10.16 23.97
N PHE A 249 7.23 -10.89 22.88
CA PHE A 249 7.22 -10.39 21.50
C PHE A 249 5.76 -10.40 21.00
N GLY A 250 5.00 -9.37 21.36
CA GLY A 250 3.60 -9.15 20.94
C GLY A 250 2.60 -10.29 21.18
N GLY A 251 2.90 -11.23 22.08
CA GLY A 251 2.12 -12.45 22.34
C GLY A 251 2.97 -13.71 22.39
N TYR A 252 4.10 -13.73 21.69
CA TYR A 252 5.05 -14.84 21.67
C TYR A 252 6.11 -14.69 22.76
N GLN A 253 6.39 -15.76 23.51
CA GLN A 253 7.51 -15.73 24.46
C GLN A 253 8.84 -15.88 23.71
N GLY A 254 9.77 -14.96 23.98
CA GLY A 254 11.16 -15.04 23.51
C GLY A 254 11.82 -16.35 23.92
N GLN A 255 12.73 -16.85 23.08
CA GLN A 255 13.40 -18.15 23.25
C GLN A 255 14.92 -17.99 23.39
N ASN A 256 15.61 -19.06 23.77
CA ASN A 256 17.07 -19.17 23.77
C ASN A 256 17.77 -17.97 24.44
N TYR A 257 17.40 -17.69 25.69
CA TYR A 257 18.00 -16.63 26.50
C TYR A 257 19.47 -16.91 26.78
N GLN A 258 20.34 -16.02 26.32
CA GLN A 258 21.80 -16.10 26.51
C GLN A 258 22.25 -15.33 27.77
N LEU A 259 21.48 -14.34 28.22
CA LEU A 259 21.76 -13.54 29.40
C LEU A 259 20.46 -13.03 30.03
N TRP A 260 20.42 -12.94 31.36
CA TRP A 260 19.40 -12.18 32.10
C TRP A 260 20.02 -11.61 33.39
N SER A 261 19.97 -10.29 33.54
CA SER A 261 20.29 -9.52 34.75
C SER A 261 19.26 -8.40 34.92
N ASP A 262 19.29 -7.66 36.04
CA ASP A 262 18.29 -6.61 36.30
C ASP A 262 18.29 -5.48 35.24
N GLY A 263 19.41 -5.26 34.56
CA GLY A 263 19.57 -4.23 33.53
C GLY A 263 19.85 -4.72 32.10
N THR A 264 19.99 -6.03 31.88
CA THR A 264 20.32 -6.57 30.53
C THR A 264 19.72 -7.96 30.31
N ILE A 265 19.04 -8.14 29.18
CA ILE A 265 18.57 -9.46 28.71
C ILE A 265 19.14 -9.70 27.31
N LYS A 266 19.64 -10.90 27.03
CA LYS A 266 19.93 -11.35 25.65
C LYS A 266 19.03 -12.52 25.29
N VAL A 267 18.29 -12.39 24.20
CA VAL A 267 17.18 -13.29 23.82
C VAL A 267 17.08 -13.41 22.29
N GLN A 268 16.66 -14.58 21.80
CA GLN A 268 16.44 -14.80 20.37
C GLN A 268 15.03 -14.38 19.94
N VAL A 269 14.93 -13.73 18.77
CA VAL A 269 13.66 -13.35 18.13
C VAL A 269 12.90 -14.61 17.69
N PRO A 270 11.63 -14.82 18.11
CA PRO A 270 10.86 -15.99 17.72
C PRO A 270 10.64 -16.11 16.20
N LEU A 271 10.81 -17.31 15.65
CA LEU A 271 10.62 -17.59 14.20
C LEU A 271 9.18 -17.37 13.73
N ASN A 272 8.21 -17.58 14.62
CA ASN A 272 6.77 -17.41 14.36
C ASN A 272 6.24 -16.00 14.67
N LEU A 273 7.11 -15.01 14.88
CA LEU A 273 6.70 -13.65 15.24
C LEU A 273 5.86 -12.95 14.14
N THR A 274 4.80 -12.24 14.55
CA THR A 274 3.88 -11.48 13.67
C THR A 274 3.84 -9.98 13.97
N THR A 275 4.60 -9.50 14.95
CA THR A 275 4.58 -8.10 15.45
C THR A 275 5.98 -7.57 15.73
N ASP A 276 6.15 -6.25 15.71
CA ASP A 276 7.40 -5.54 16.06
C ASP A 276 7.54 -5.19 17.56
N THR A 277 6.47 -5.26 18.36
CA THR A 277 6.49 -4.86 19.77
C THR A 277 7.12 -5.89 20.71
N ILE A 278 7.92 -5.42 21.68
CA ILE A 278 8.43 -6.20 22.82
C ILE A 278 8.07 -5.59 24.19
N GLU A 279 7.87 -6.44 25.19
CA GLU A 279 7.76 -6.09 26.62
C GLU A 279 8.58 -7.06 27.47
N VAL A 280 9.18 -6.62 28.59
CA VAL A 280 9.65 -7.53 29.65
C VAL A 280 8.51 -7.80 30.62
N ARG A 281 8.21 -9.07 30.90
CA ARG A 281 7.21 -9.52 31.86
C ARG A 281 7.87 -10.32 32.97
N ARG A 282 7.70 -9.85 34.22
CA ARG A 282 8.27 -10.47 35.42
C ARG A 282 7.35 -11.52 36.02
N SER A 283 7.97 -12.41 36.81
CA SER A 283 7.28 -13.41 37.63
C SER A 283 6.27 -12.83 38.63
N ASP A 284 6.45 -11.58 39.08
CA ASP A 284 5.49 -10.85 39.92
C ASP A 284 4.39 -10.11 39.12
N GLY A 285 4.13 -10.55 37.88
CA GLY A 285 3.08 -10.04 36.99
C GLY A 285 3.37 -8.68 36.34
N LYS A 286 4.32 -7.91 36.89
CA LYS A 286 4.70 -6.58 36.43
C LYS A 286 5.30 -6.60 35.02
N ARG A 287 5.02 -5.53 34.27
CA ARG A 287 5.38 -5.40 32.86
C ARG A 287 6.16 -4.12 32.62
N SER A 288 6.97 -4.09 31.57
CA SER A 288 7.65 -2.86 31.13
C SER A 288 6.76 -2.01 30.24
N ASN A 289 7.30 -0.86 29.84
CA ASN A 289 6.94 -0.18 28.62
C ASN A 289 7.08 -1.12 27.41
N LYS A 290 6.30 -0.85 26.36
CA LYS A 290 6.56 -1.43 25.03
C LYS A 290 7.76 -0.74 24.39
N TYR A 291 8.56 -1.51 23.66
CA TYR A 291 9.58 -1.04 22.73
C TYR A 291 9.29 -1.64 21.34
N TYR A 292 9.67 -0.97 20.26
CA TYR A 292 9.43 -1.42 18.88
C TYR A 292 10.76 -1.82 18.22
N VAL A 293 10.80 -2.97 17.54
CA VAL A 293 12.00 -3.51 16.89
C VAL A 293 11.66 -3.88 15.45
N LYS A 294 12.39 -3.33 14.48
CA LYS A 294 12.08 -3.50 13.05
C LYS A 294 12.42 -4.92 12.59
N ILE A 295 11.39 -5.74 12.36
CA ILE A 295 11.57 -7.06 11.77
C ILE A 295 11.86 -6.93 10.27
N LEU A 296 12.99 -7.46 9.83
CA LEU A 296 13.45 -7.48 8.45
C LEU A 296 12.85 -8.68 7.70
N ALA A 297 12.50 -8.46 6.43
CA ALA A 297 12.07 -9.52 5.52
C ALA A 297 13.24 -10.46 5.18
N PRO A 298 13.02 -11.76 4.95
CA PRO A 298 14.08 -12.69 4.57
C PRO A 298 14.69 -12.30 3.22
N GLU A 299 16.02 -12.37 3.11
CA GLU A 299 16.71 -12.02 1.87
C GLU A 299 16.50 -13.09 0.78
N LEU A 300 15.98 -12.68 -0.37
CA LEU A 300 15.79 -13.57 -1.52
C LEU A 300 17.12 -13.90 -2.22
N PRO A 301 17.33 -15.14 -2.67
CA PRO A 301 18.53 -15.51 -3.45
C PRO A 301 18.54 -14.82 -4.81
N ALA A 302 19.74 -14.67 -5.39
CA ALA A 302 19.91 -14.10 -6.72
C ALA A 302 19.39 -15.05 -7.83
N PRO A 303 18.93 -14.52 -8.99
CA PRO A 303 18.65 -15.34 -10.16
C PRO A 303 19.90 -16.06 -10.67
N THR A 304 19.73 -17.20 -11.35
CA THR A 304 20.84 -17.93 -11.99
C THR A 304 20.41 -18.45 -13.36
N ILE A 305 21.28 -18.33 -14.37
CA ILE A 305 21.06 -18.89 -15.71
C ILE A 305 21.86 -20.19 -15.83
N THR A 306 21.20 -21.29 -16.18
CA THR A 306 21.81 -22.61 -16.38
C THR A 306 21.90 -23.01 -17.85
N ASN A 307 21.02 -22.51 -18.72
CA ASN A 307 21.05 -22.76 -20.16
C ASN A 307 20.31 -21.67 -20.96
N ILE A 308 20.68 -21.47 -22.23
CA ILE A 308 19.92 -20.70 -23.22
C ILE A 308 19.82 -21.51 -24.51
N ASN A 309 18.60 -21.69 -25.02
CA ASN A 309 18.33 -22.49 -26.22
C ASN A 309 17.27 -21.81 -27.13
N PRO A 310 17.49 -21.70 -28.45
CA PRO A 310 18.71 -22.07 -29.18
C PRO A 310 19.91 -21.15 -28.87
N ASN A 311 21.11 -21.69 -29.06
CA ASN A 311 22.38 -20.98 -29.03
C ASN A 311 23.35 -21.73 -29.97
N PRO A 312 23.75 -21.17 -31.13
CA PRO A 312 23.44 -19.82 -31.61
C PRO A 312 21.95 -19.58 -31.90
N ALA A 313 21.57 -18.31 -31.93
CA ALA A 313 20.24 -17.83 -32.31
C ALA A 313 20.34 -16.72 -33.39
N THR A 314 19.23 -16.31 -34.00
CA THR A 314 19.16 -15.17 -34.92
C THR A 314 18.39 -13.99 -34.33
N ASN A 315 18.60 -12.78 -34.88
CA ASN A 315 17.84 -11.59 -34.48
C ASN A 315 16.34 -11.77 -34.79
N GLY A 316 15.47 -11.52 -33.80
CA GLY A 316 14.03 -11.80 -33.90
C GLY A 316 13.62 -13.25 -33.60
N GLN A 317 14.58 -14.15 -33.29
CA GLN A 317 14.26 -15.50 -32.83
C GLN A 317 13.89 -15.51 -31.34
N SER A 318 12.96 -16.38 -30.95
CA SER A 318 12.66 -16.65 -29.53
C SER A 318 13.65 -17.64 -28.93
N ILE A 319 14.15 -17.32 -27.73
CA ILE A 319 15.08 -18.14 -26.94
C ILE A 319 14.48 -18.45 -25.57
N THR A 320 14.66 -19.69 -25.11
CA THR A 320 14.32 -20.12 -23.75
C THR A 320 15.55 -20.02 -22.88
N ILE A 321 15.51 -19.13 -21.88
CA ILE A 321 16.47 -19.04 -20.80
C ILE A 321 15.98 -19.94 -19.66
N THR A 322 16.80 -20.91 -19.24
CA THR A 322 16.50 -21.82 -18.12
C THR A 322 17.40 -21.49 -16.92
N GLY A 323 16.89 -21.64 -15.71
CA GLY A 323 17.56 -21.16 -14.51
C GLY A 323 16.80 -21.40 -13.21
N ASN A 324 17.08 -20.57 -12.18
CA ASN A 324 16.39 -20.56 -10.90
C ASN A 324 16.25 -19.14 -10.34
N ASN A 325 15.29 -18.95 -9.43
CA ASN A 325 15.01 -17.69 -8.72
C ASN A 325 14.61 -16.54 -9.65
N PHE A 326 14.00 -16.86 -10.80
CA PHE A 326 13.45 -15.84 -11.70
C PHE A 326 12.13 -15.23 -11.18
N GLY A 327 11.47 -15.86 -10.22
CA GLY A 327 10.12 -15.50 -9.76
C GLY A 327 9.02 -15.94 -10.73
N ASP A 328 7.81 -16.14 -10.21
CA ASP A 328 6.70 -16.75 -10.97
C ASP A 328 6.06 -15.83 -12.01
N SER A 329 6.42 -14.54 -12.03
CA SER A 329 6.18 -13.65 -13.16
C SER A 329 7.24 -12.55 -13.24
N LYS A 330 7.34 -11.87 -14.39
CA LYS A 330 8.37 -10.86 -14.68
C LYS A 330 8.40 -9.71 -13.68
N TYR A 331 7.25 -9.10 -13.35
CA TYR A 331 7.18 -7.80 -12.66
C TYR A 331 8.17 -6.76 -13.26
N ASN A 332 8.97 -6.12 -12.40
CA ASN A 332 10.01 -5.14 -12.76
C ASN A 332 11.32 -5.78 -13.26
N SER A 333 11.42 -7.11 -13.29
CA SER A 333 12.61 -7.83 -13.77
C SER A 333 12.90 -7.54 -15.24
N SER A 334 14.15 -7.68 -15.66
CA SER A 334 14.57 -7.43 -17.05
C SER A 334 15.61 -8.45 -17.51
N ILE A 335 15.77 -8.56 -18.83
CA ILE A 335 16.85 -9.30 -19.47
C ILE A 335 17.64 -8.34 -20.36
N LYS A 336 18.97 -8.46 -20.34
CA LYS A 336 19.85 -7.86 -21.34
C LYS A 336 20.60 -8.93 -22.12
N ILE A 337 20.92 -8.63 -23.38
CA ILE A 337 21.83 -9.39 -24.25
C ILE A 337 22.92 -8.40 -24.67
N ASN A 338 24.13 -8.57 -24.12
CA ASN A 338 25.11 -7.49 -24.01
C ASN A 338 24.44 -6.22 -23.41
N ASP A 339 24.67 -5.03 -23.97
CA ASP A 339 24.01 -3.79 -23.54
C ASP A 339 22.51 -3.69 -23.95
N VAL A 340 22.03 -4.55 -24.84
CA VAL A 340 20.67 -4.42 -25.42
C VAL A 340 19.63 -5.06 -24.51
N THR A 341 18.76 -4.22 -23.95
CA THR A 341 17.65 -4.68 -23.10
C THR A 341 16.56 -5.34 -23.93
N CYS A 342 16.15 -6.54 -23.55
CA CYS A 342 15.00 -7.22 -24.14
C CYS A 342 13.71 -6.49 -23.74
N THR A 343 12.86 -6.19 -24.72
CA THR A 343 11.53 -5.59 -24.50
C THR A 343 10.39 -6.61 -24.66
N ASN A 344 10.66 -7.73 -25.33
CA ASN A 344 9.66 -8.64 -25.86
C ASN A 344 9.72 -10.02 -25.17
N TYR A 345 8.95 -10.14 -24.09
CA TYR A 345 8.86 -11.33 -23.22
C TYR A 345 7.59 -12.11 -23.58
N ILE A 346 7.72 -13.43 -23.78
CA ILE A 346 6.62 -14.31 -24.23
C ILE A 346 6.06 -15.11 -23.06
N SER A 347 6.93 -15.64 -22.19
CA SER A 347 6.52 -16.26 -20.92
C SER A 347 7.61 -16.11 -19.87
N TRP A 348 7.22 -16.18 -18.59
CA TRP A 348 8.11 -16.04 -17.45
C TRP A 348 7.61 -16.94 -16.32
N THR A 349 8.51 -17.72 -15.74
CA THR A 349 8.30 -18.60 -14.58
C THR A 349 9.59 -18.63 -13.75
N ASN A 350 9.54 -19.15 -12.52
CA ASN A 350 10.70 -19.14 -11.62
C ASN A 350 11.93 -19.90 -12.14
N THR A 351 11.78 -20.78 -13.13
CA THR A 351 12.86 -21.59 -13.72
C THR A 351 13.04 -21.45 -15.24
N GLN A 352 12.09 -20.83 -15.95
CA GLN A 352 12.16 -20.63 -17.40
C GLN A 352 11.57 -19.30 -17.84
N ILE A 353 12.26 -18.60 -18.75
CA ILE A 353 11.82 -17.38 -19.40
C ILE A 353 11.94 -17.57 -20.92
N LEU A 354 10.85 -17.34 -21.66
CA LEU A 354 10.84 -17.31 -23.12
C LEU A 354 10.84 -15.85 -23.57
N VAL A 355 11.86 -15.43 -24.31
CA VAL A 355 12.09 -14.03 -24.71
C VAL A 355 12.56 -13.97 -26.16
N THR A 356 12.27 -12.90 -26.88
CA THR A 356 12.74 -12.71 -28.26
C THR A 356 14.04 -11.90 -28.30
N VAL A 357 15.04 -12.40 -29.02
CA VAL A 357 16.32 -11.72 -29.27
C VAL A 357 16.05 -10.40 -30.01
N PRO A 358 16.43 -9.23 -29.46
CA PRO A 358 16.20 -7.94 -30.11
C PRO A 358 16.82 -7.85 -31.50
N LEU A 359 16.18 -7.11 -32.41
CA LEU A 359 16.61 -7.01 -33.82
C LEU A 359 17.99 -6.34 -33.98
N ASN A 360 18.44 -5.59 -32.97
CA ASN A 360 19.73 -4.91 -32.90
C ASN A 360 20.70 -5.53 -31.88
N ALA A 361 20.41 -6.70 -31.31
CA ALA A 361 21.31 -7.38 -30.38
C ALA A 361 22.51 -8.00 -31.09
N THR A 362 23.67 -7.95 -30.43
CA THR A 362 24.92 -8.61 -30.86
C THR A 362 25.23 -9.81 -29.97
N SER A 363 26.06 -10.75 -30.45
CA SER A 363 26.63 -11.81 -29.62
C SER A 363 27.28 -11.23 -28.35
N GLY A 364 27.08 -11.90 -27.22
CA GLY A 364 27.55 -11.40 -25.93
C GLY A 364 26.82 -12.05 -24.75
N ASP A 365 27.01 -11.47 -23.58
CA ASP A 365 26.52 -12.06 -22.34
C ASP A 365 25.06 -11.70 -22.06
N VAL A 366 24.28 -12.71 -21.69
CA VAL A 366 22.89 -12.58 -21.26
C VAL A 366 22.85 -12.49 -19.73
N ILE A 367 22.12 -11.50 -19.22
CA ILE A 367 21.93 -11.26 -17.78
C ILE A 367 20.43 -11.12 -17.50
N VAL A 368 19.94 -11.83 -16.50
CA VAL A 368 18.58 -11.69 -15.94
C VAL A 368 18.69 -10.88 -14.63
N THR A 369 17.97 -9.77 -14.52
CA THR A 369 17.91 -8.94 -13.30
C THR A 369 16.54 -9.08 -12.64
N VAL A 370 16.49 -9.54 -11.39
CA VAL A 370 15.25 -9.76 -10.60
C VAL A 370 15.42 -9.09 -9.24
N ASN A 371 14.44 -8.28 -8.81
CA ASN A 371 14.49 -7.56 -7.51
C ASN A 371 15.83 -6.82 -7.26
N ASN A 372 16.37 -6.18 -8.31
CA ASN A 372 17.69 -5.51 -8.33
C ASN A 372 18.92 -6.43 -8.08
N LYS A 373 18.76 -7.75 -8.18
CA LYS A 373 19.86 -8.72 -8.20
C LYS A 373 20.06 -9.26 -9.61
N GLU A 374 21.29 -9.22 -10.10
CA GLU A 374 21.67 -9.78 -11.41
C GLU A 374 22.03 -11.26 -11.30
N SER A 375 21.87 -11.99 -12.40
CA SER A 375 22.30 -13.38 -12.53
C SER A 375 23.78 -13.49 -12.83
N ASN A 376 24.31 -14.72 -12.85
CA ASN A 376 25.50 -14.99 -13.66
C ASN A 376 25.25 -14.60 -15.12
N ALA A 377 26.31 -14.15 -15.79
CA ALA A 377 26.33 -14.05 -17.25
C ALA A 377 26.21 -15.44 -17.89
N PHE A 378 25.58 -15.49 -19.06
CA PHE A 378 25.55 -16.67 -19.93
C PHE A 378 25.72 -16.24 -21.39
N ASN A 379 26.72 -16.74 -22.10
CA ASN A 379 27.05 -16.22 -23.43
C ASN A 379 26.10 -16.75 -24.52
N LEU A 380 25.55 -15.84 -25.33
CA LEU A 380 24.72 -16.13 -26.50
C LEU A 380 25.46 -15.69 -27.78
N THR A 381 25.58 -16.62 -28.73
CA THR A 381 26.04 -16.30 -30.09
C THR A 381 24.84 -15.93 -30.97
N ILE A 382 24.89 -14.76 -31.60
CA ILE A 382 23.93 -14.33 -32.61
C ILE A 382 24.51 -14.54 -34.01
N GLN A 383 23.72 -15.12 -34.91
CA GLN A 383 24.06 -15.36 -36.32
C GLN A 383 23.12 -14.57 -37.25
N PRO A 384 23.62 -14.12 -38.42
CA PRO A 384 22.78 -13.51 -39.45
C PRO A 384 21.85 -14.57 -40.09
N PRO A 385 20.66 -14.17 -40.56
CA PRO A 385 19.80 -15.06 -41.36
C PRO A 385 20.44 -15.36 -42.74
N PRO A 386 20.04 -16.46 -43.42
CA PRO A 386 20.53 -16.78 -44.76
C PRO A 386 20.20 -15.66 -45.78
N PRO A 387 21.10 -15.35 -46.74
CA PRO A 387 20.94 -14.18 -47.62
C PRO A 387 19.67 -14.18 -48.49
N ASP A 388 19.19 -15.36 -48.87
CA ASP A 388 18.06 -15.56 -49.78
C ASP A 388 16.73 -15.80 -49.05
N ASP A 389 16.70 -15.70 -47.72
CA ASP A 389 15.48 -15.92 -46.92
C ASP A 389 14.71 -14.61 -46.73
N PRO A 390 13.36 -14.65 -46.58
CA PRO A 390 12.58 -13.46 -46.26
C PRO A 390 12.98 -12.92 -44.89
N VAL A 391 13.17 -11.60 -44.77
CA VAL A 391 13.55 -10.95 -43.51
C VAL A 391 12.64 -9.75 -43.27
N ILE A 392 11.98 -9.70 -42.10
CA ILE A 392 11.28 -8.52 -41.61
C ILE A 392 12.29 -7.64 -40.87
N ASP A 393 12.52 -6.44 -41.40
CA ASP A 393 13.35 -5.41 -40.76
C ASP A 393 12.58 -4.71 -39.63
N TYR A 394 11.31 -4.37 -39.84
CA TYR A 394 10.41 -3.78 -38.81
C TYR A 394 8.93 -3.79 -39.22
N LEU A 395 8.05 -3.70 -38.22
CA LEU A 395 6.63 -3.37 -38.38
C LEU A 395 6.43 -1.86 -38.20
N ASP A 396 5.57 -1.23 -39.00
CA ASP A 396 5.19 0.19 -38.87
C ASP A 396 4.60 0.53 -37.49
N ILE A 397 3.95 -0.45 -36.86
CA ILE A 397 3.31 -0.35 -35.55
C ILE A 397 3.71 -1.55 -34.69
N GLN A 398 4.03 -1.31 -33.42
CA GLN A 398 4.34 -2.35 -32.43
C GLN A 398 3.12 -2.78 -31.61
N SER A 399 1.98 -2.11 -31.78
CA SER A 399 0.69 -2.56 -31.23
C SER A 399 -0.46 -2.26 -32.19
N ALA A 400 -1.45 -3.15 -32.23
CA ALA A 400 -2.60 -3.07 -33.12
C ALA A 400 -3.85 -3.71 -32.51
N ASN A 401 -5.02 -3.28 -32.94
CA ASN A 401 -6.27 -4.00 -32.74
C ASN A 401 -6.49 -5.03 -33.87
N GLU A 402 -7.38 -6.00 -33.66
CA GLU A 402 -7.84 -6.88 -34.76
C GLU A 402 -8.47 -6.06 -35.90
N GLY A 403 -8.31 -6.51 -37.15
CA GLY A 403 -8.79 -5.83 -38.36
C GLY A 403 -8.04 -4.55 -38.75
N GLN A 404 -7.18 -4.02 -37.88
CA GLN A 404 -6.30 -2.87 -38.16
C GLN A 404 -5.24 -3.24 -39.21
N LEU A 405 -4.81 -2.27 -40.01
CA LEU A 405 -3.72 -2.47 -40.98
C LEU A 405 -2.35 -2.36 -40.30
N VAL A 406 -1.45 -3.27 -40.63
CA VAL A 406 -0.02 -3.22 -40.31
C VAL A 406 0.80 -3.19 -41.60
N GLY A 407 1.82 -2.31 -41.63
CA GLY A 407 2.88 -2.35 -42.63
C GLY A 407 4.03 -3.21 -42.13
N ILE A 408 4.41 -4.22 -42.91
CA ILE A 408 5.54 -5.12 -42.65
C ILE A 408 6.65 -4.75 -43.64
N ASN A 409 7.81 -4.31 -43.15
CA ASN A 409 8.92 -3.85 -43.98
C ASN A 409 10.08 -4.83 -43.89
N GLY A 410 10.80 -5.04 -44.99
CA GLY A 410 11.81 -6.08 -45.06
C GLY A 410 12.44 -6.28 -46.43
N LYS A 411 12.82 -7.52 -46.71
CA LYS A 411 13.53 -7.95 -47.93
C LYS A 411 13.11 -9.37 -48.32
N ASN A 412 13.30 -9.70 -49.60
CA ASN A 412 13.05 -11.03 -50.19
C ASN A 412 11.59 -11.49 -50.02
N PHE A 413 10.62 -10.57 -49.96
CA PHE A 413 9.19 -10.92 -49.92
C PHE A 413 8.62 -11.29 -51.29
N GLY A 414 9.37 -11.10 -52.38
CA GLY A 414 8.91 -11.34 -53.74
C GLY A 414 8.06 -10.19 -54.31
N ALA A 415 8.14 -9.98 -55.63
CA ALA A 415 7.50 -8.83 -56.29
C ALA A 415 5.96 -8.87 -56.25
N THR A 416 5.36 -10.04 -56.06
CA THR A 416 3.92 -10.28 -55.89
C THR A 416 3.70 -11.38 -54.86
N GLN A 417 2.50 -11.47 -54.30
CA GLN A 417 2.18 -12.46 -53.26
C GLN A 417 2.30 -13.91 -53.78
N GLY A 418 1.65 -14.24 -54.90
CA GLY A 418 1.58 -15.62 -55.38
C GLY A 418 0.92 -16.54 -54.34
N THR A 419 1.65 -17.57 -53.90
CA THR A 419 1.24 -18.49 -52.81
C THR A 419 1.77 -18.07 -51.43
N SER A 420 2.47 -16.94 -51.33
CA SER A 420 3.04 -16.41 -50.08
C SER A 420 1.97 -15.88 -49.13
N TYR A 421 2.24 -15.88 -47.83
CA TYR A 421 1.31 -15.40 -46.81
C TYR A 421 2.02 -14.82 -45.59
N VAL A 422 1.25 -14.08 -44.79
CA VAL A 422 1.67 -13.59 -43.47
C VAL A 422 1.01 -14.45 -42.39
N GLU A 423 1.82 -14.94 -41.45
CA GLU A 423 1.35 -15.62 -40.24
C GLU A 423 1.39 -14.63 -39.07
N PHE A 424 0.28 -14.52 -38.33
CA PHE A 424 0.15 -13.76 -37.11
C PHE A 424 -0.04 -14.72 -35.92
N ASN A 425 1.05 -15.05 -35.23
CA ASN A 425 1.07 -15.97 -34.09
C ASN A 425 0.27 -17.28 -34.32
N GLY A 426 0.52 -17.94 -35.45
CA GLY A 426 -0.19 -19.16 -35.88
C GLY A 426 -1.49 -18.95 -36.66
N ILE A 427 -1.97 -17.72 -36.87
CA ILE A 427 -3.14 -17.41 -37.72
C ILE A 427 -2.69 -16.80 -39.05
N ASN A 428 -2.97 -17.47 -40.16
CA ASN A 428 -2.62 -16.98 -41.50
C ASN A 428 -3.61 -15.91 -41.99
N ALA A 429 -3.10 -14.79 -42.47
CA ALA A 429 -3.93 -13.75 -43.10
C ALA A 429 -4.47 -14.19 -44.47
N THR A 430 -5.75 -13.94 -44.69
CA THR A 430 -6.54 -14.39 -45.85
C THR A 430 -6.38 -13.47 -47.05
N SER A 431 -6.77 -13.91 -48.25
CA SER A 431 -6.69 -13.09 -49.48
C SER A 431 -7.45 -11.75 -49.39
N SER A 432 -8.46 -11.64 -48.52
CA SER A 432 -9.19 -10.39 -48.23
C SER A 432 -8.47 -9.41 -47.28
N ASP A 433 -7.41 -9.86 -46.57
CA ASP A 433 -6.70 -9.05 -45.59
C ASP A 433 -5.58 -8.19 -46.22
N TYR A 434 -5.06 -8.59 -47.38
CA TYR A 434 -3.97 -7.89 -48.06
C TYR A 434 -4.45 -6.64 -48.80
N VAL A 435 -3.80 -5.51 -48.54
CA VAL A 435 -4.00 -4.23 -49.26
C VAL A 435 -2.91 -4.02 -50.31
N SER A 436 -1.67 -4.43 -50.02
CA SER A 436 -0.59 -4.45 -51.01
C SER A 436 0.52 -5.44 -50.64
N TRP A 437 1.24 -5.91 -51.66
CA TRP A 437 2.42 -6.77 -51.52
C TRP A 437 3.52 -6.26 -52.44
N SER A 438 4.76 -6.32 -51.98
CA SER A 438 5.98 -6.03 -52.74
C SER A 438 7.18 -6.63 -52.03
N ASP A 439 8.29 -6.78 -52.75
CA ASP A 439 9.52 -7.46 -52.28
C ASP A 439 10.10 -6.90 -50.96
N LYS A 440 9.75 -5.66 -50.61
CA LYS A 440 10.26 -4.96 -49.42
C LYS A 440 9.19 -4.50 -48.44
N ARG A 441 7.91 -4.60 -48.82
CA ARG A 441 6.80 -4.11 -48.00
C ARG A 441 5.48 -4.80 -48.32
N ILE A 442 4.81 -5.26 -47.26
CA ILE A 442 3.44 -5.81 -47.30
C ILE A 442 2.56 -4.92 -46.44
N ILE A 443 1.33 -4.63 -46.87
CA ILE A 443 0.30 -3.99 -46.06
C ILE A 443 -0.88 -4.96 -45.95
N VAL A 444 -1.21 -5.38 -44.73
CA VAL A 444 -2.16 -6.45 -44.45
C VAL A 444 -2.95 -6.14 -43.18
N ARG A 445 -4.18 -6.62 -43.07
CA ARG A 445 -4.99 -6.56 -41.84
C ARG A 445 -4.53 -7.62 -40.84
N VAL A 446 -4.54 -7.26 -39.56
CA VAL A 446 -4.47 -8.22 -38.45
C VAL A 446 -5.74 -9.10 -38.49
N PRO A 447 -5.63 -10.43 -38.58
CA PRO A 447 -6.79 -11.32 -38.57
C PRO A 447 -7.62 -11.23 -37.27
N ILE A 448 -8.89 -11.63 -37.35
CA ILE A 448 -9.75 -11.76 -36.17
C ILE A 448 -9.32 -12.99 -35.35
N GLY A 449 -9.29 -12.87 -34.02
CA GLY A 449 -8.81 -13.90 -33.10
C GLY A 449 -7.28 -13.94 -32.90
N THR A 450 -6.52 -12.98 -33.44
CA THR A 450 -5.07 -12.92 -33.26
C THR A 450 -4.70 -12.58 -31.81
N THR A 451 -3.68 -13.26 -31.28
CA THR A 451 -3.09 -12.97 -29.96
C THR A 451 -1.68 -12.39 -30.11
N SER A 452 -1.23 -11.61 -29.12
CA SER A 452 0.11 -10.99 -29.13
C SER A 452 1.22 -12.02 -29.33
N GLY A 453 2.05 -11.81 -30.36
CA GLY A 453 3.06 -12.79 -30.75
C GLY A 453 3.71 -12.45 -32.10
N PRO A 454 4.55 -13.36 -32.63
CA PRO A 454 5.34 -13.12 -33.83
C PRO A 454 4.47 -12.99 -35.09
N VAL A 455 4.70 -11.91 -35.83
CA VAL A 455 4.36 -11.82 -37.25
C VAL A 455 5.51 -12.42 -38.06
N LYS A 456 5.20 -13.25 -39.05
CA LYS A 456 6.16 -13.86 -39.99
C LYS A 456 5.66 -13.70 -41.42
N VAL A 457 6.59 -13.64 -42.37
CA VAL A 457 6.30 -13.77 -43.81
C VAL A 457 6.78 -15.13 -44.29
N HIS A 458 5.91 -15.85 -44.97
CA HIS A 458 6.20 -17.13 -45.60
C HIS A 458 6.23 -16.95 -47.12
N VAL A 459 7.37 -17.26 -47.74
CA VAL A 459 7.63 -17.11 -49.18
C VAL A 459 8.10 -18.46 -49.70
N ASP A 460 7.34 -19.05 -50.62
CA ASP A 460 7.50 -20.44 -51.05
C ASP A 460 7.61 -21.43 -49.87
N SER A 461 8.78 -22.05 -49.68
CA SER A 461 9.09 -22.97 -48.57
C SER A 461 9.87 -22.32 -47.42
N LYS A 462 10.09 -21.00 -47.48
CA LYS A 462 10.90 -20.23 -46.53
C LYS A 462 10.04 -19.42 -45.57
N THR A 463 10.56 -19.19 -44.37
CA THR A 463 9.87 -18.46 -43.29
C THR A 463 10.81 -17.41 -42.72
N SER A 464 10.30 -16.20 -42.47
CA SER A 464 11.11 -15.11 -41.94
C SER A 464 11.47 -15.25 -40.46
N ASN A 465 12.37 -14.37 -39.99
CA ASN A 465 12.41 -14.02 -38.58
C ASN A 465 11.02 -13.55 -38.09
N GLY A 466 10.72 -13.79 -36.81
CA GLY A 466 9.52 -13.27 -36.18
C GLY A 466 9.75 -11.83 -35.71
N VAL A 467 8.75 -10.97 -35.91
CA VAL A 467 8.70 -9.65 -35.25
C VAL A 467 7.36 -9.55 -34.53
N ASN A 468 7.38 -9.45 -33.20
CA ASN A 468 6.13 -9.49 -32.45
C ASN A 468 5.31 -8.22 -32.67
N LEU A 469 4.03 -8.42 -32.96
CA LEU A 469 2.99 -7.42 -32.84
C LEU A 469 2.28 -7.67 -31.52
N ASN A 470 2.25 -6.68 -30.63
CA ASN A 470 1.37 -6.76 -29.48
C ASN A 470 -0.06 -6.48 -29.95
N ILE A 471 -0.90 -7.51 -29.96
CA ILE A 471 -2.33 -7.26 -30.10
C ILE A 471 -2.76 -6.54 -28.83
N LEU A 472 -3.31 -5.35 -29.01
CA LEU A 472 -4.13 -4.74 -27.98
C LEU A 472 -5.29 -5.69 -27.77
N ALA A 473 -5.22 -6.46 -26.69
CA ALA A 473 -6.27 -7.39 -26.33
C ALA A 473 -7.61 -6.66 -26.30
N LYS A 474 -8.71 -7.42 -26.25
CA LYS A 474 -9.91 -6.90 -25.57
C LYS A 474 -9.56 -6.72 -24.10
N ASN A 475 -8.90 -5.60 -23.80
CA ASN A 475 -8.87 -5.00 -22.49
C ASN A 475 -10.33 -4.83 -22.11
N TYR A 476 -10.81 -5.73 -21.26
CA TYR A 476 -12.07 -5.57 -20.57
C TYR A 476 -11.90 -4.35 -19.67
N ILE A 477 -12.20 -3.16 -20.23
CA ILE A 477 -12.11 -1.87 -19.53
C ILE A 477 -12.96 -1.90 -18.27
N ILE A 478 -13.97 -2.78 -18.22
CA ILE A 478 -14.63 -3.25 -17.00
C ILE A 478 -14.43 -4.76 -16.89
N GLU A 479 -13.85 -5.27 -15.79
CA GLU A 479 -13.84 -6.71 -15.48
C GLU A 479 -15.29 -7.19 -15.23
N THR A 480 -15.72 -8.30 -15.85
CA THR A 480 -17.11 -8.78 -15.74
C THR A 480 -17.22 -10.23 -15.28
N VAL A 481 -18.29 -10.54 -14.55
CA VAL A 481 -18.64 -11.89 -14.08
C VAL A 481 -19.96 -12.34 -14.71
N LEU A 482 -20.09 -13.64 -14.97
CA LEU A 482 -21.29 -14.24 -15.56
C LEU A 482 -22.36 -14.49 -14.49
N ILE A 483 -23.44 -13.72 -14.54
CA ILE A 483 -24.63 -13.88 -13.71
C ILE A 483 -25.55 -14.91 -14.39
N PRO A 484 -25.94 -15.99 -13.70
CA PRO A 484 -26.79 -17.04 -14.29
C PRO A 484 -28.22 -16.54 -14.55
N ALA A 485 -28.96 -17.25 -15.42
CA ALA A 485 -30.41 -17.12 -15.46
C ALA A 485 -31.03 -17.82 -14.24
N GLY A 486 -32.17 -17.34 -13.74
CA GLY A 486 -32.84 -17.93 -12.60
C GLY A 486 -34.01 -17.11 -12.09
N GLU A 487 -34.55 -17.52 -10.94
CA GLU A 487 -35.68 -16.86 -10.29
C GLU A 487 -35.33 -16.45 -8.87
N PHE A 488 -35.95 -15.37 -8.39
CA PHE A 488 -35.83 -14.92 -7.00
C PHE A 488 -37.09 -14.22 -6.52
N MET A 489 -37.16 -14.00 -5.20
CA MET A 489 -38.16 -13.15 -4.58
C MET A 489 -37.56 -11.75 -4.37
N MET A 490 -38.05 -10.79 -5.15
CA MET A 490 -37.65 -9.39 -5.15
C MET A 490 -38.42 -8.61 -4.06
N GLY A 491 -37.76 -7.62 -3.44
CA GLY A 491 -38.34 -6.81 -2.36
C GLY A 491 -38.41 -7.50 -0.99
N LYS A 492 -39.25 -6.96 -0.09
CA LYS A 492 -39.48 -7.47 1.26
C LYS A 492 -40.92 -7.22 1.73
N ASP A 493 -41.48 -8.16 2.46
CA ASP A 493 -42.79 -8.01 3.10
C ASP A 493 -42.68 -7.05 4.28
N SER A 494 -43.12 -5.81 4.08
CA SER A 494 -42.95 -4.70 5.01
C SER A 494 -43.99 -3.61 4.78
N SER A 495 -43.91 -2.52 5.56
CA SER A 495 -44.66 -1.28 5.33
C SER A 495 -43.86 -0.21 4.56
N GLU A 496 -42.75 -0.58 3.93
CA GLU A 496 -41.88 0.32 3.15
C GLU A 496 -42.08 0.13 1.62
N VAL A 497 -41.39 0.94 0.81
CA VAL A 497 -41.52 0.99 -0.67
C VAL A 497 -41.00 -0.25 -1.39
N GLU A 498 -40.33 -1.16 -0.69
CA GLU A 498 -39.89 -2.47 -1.19
C GLU A 498 -40.98 -3.56 -1.12
N SER A 499 -42.23 -3.19 -0.86
CA SER A 499 -43.35 -4.09 -0.55
C SER A 499 -44.47 -4.01 -1.59
N PRO A 500 -45.14 -5.12 -1.96
CA PRO A 500 -44.96 -6.50 -1.47
C PRO A 500 -43.73 -7.21 -2.05
N LYS A 501 -43.31 -8.28 -1.38
CA LYS A 501 -42.34 -9.23 -1.94
C LYS A 501 -42.99 -10.06 -3.05
N HIS A 502 -42.30 -10.22 -4.17
CA HIS A 502 -42.89 -10.79 -5.39
C HIS A 502 -41.87 -11.60 -6.20
N GLN A 503 -42.33 -12.51 -7.06
CA GLN A 503 -41.45 -13.42 -7.81
C GLN A 503 -40.99 -12.76 -9.13
N VAL A 504 -39.70 -12.87 -9.44
CA VAL A 504 -39.11 -12.38 -10.67
C VAL A 504 -38.19 -13.42 -11.30
N THR A 505 -38.35 -13.62 -12.61
CA THR A 505 -37.48 -14.43 -13.46
C THR A 505 -36.51 -13.54 -14.23
N ILE A 506 -35.22 -13.82 -14.12
CA ILE A 506 -34.16 -13.36 -15.02
C ILE A 506 -33.99 -14.47 -16.07
N SER A 507 -34.50 -14.26 -17.29
CA SER A 507 -34.68 -15.33 -18.28
C SER A 507 -33.40 -15.78 -18.97
N ASN A 508 -32.38 -14.91 -19.02
CA ASN A 508 -31.14 -15.11 -19.74
C ASN A 508 -29.92 -14.74 -18.87
N PRO A 509 -28.81 -15.50 -18.95
CA PRO A 509 -27.59 -15.15 -18.24
C PRO A 509 -26.94 -13.92 -18.87
N PHE A 510 -26.41 -13.02 -18.03
CA PHE A 510 -25.79 -11.76 -18.45
C PHE A 510 -24.42 -11.58 -17.80
N LEU A 511 -23.63 -10.64 -18.31
CA LEU A 511 -22.34 -10.27 -17.74
C LEU A 511 -22.52 -8.97 -16.95
N MET A 512 -22.09 -8.92 -15.70
CA MET A 512 -22.11 -7.74 -14.85
C MET A 512 -20.70 -7.29 -14.48
N GLY A 513 -20.49 -5.98 -14.36
CA GLY A 513 -19.28 -5.39 -13.82
C GLY A 513 -19.01 -5.94 -12.42
N LYS A 514 -17.82 -6.54 -12.26
CA LYS A 514 -17.41 -7.22 -11.03
C LYS A 514 -17.37 -6.27 -9.82
N TYR A 515 -17.08 -5.00 -10.10
CA TYR A 515 -17.03 -3.89 -9.17
C TYR A 515 -17.94 -2.76 -9.69
N GLU A 516 -18.15 -1.75 -8.85
CA GLU A 516 -18.54 -0.40 -9.30
C GLU A 516 -17.51 0.14 -10.32
N VAL A 517 -17.93 0.97 -11.29
CA VAL A 517 -16.99 1.57 -12.26
C VAL A 517 -16.05 2.55 -11.54
N SER A 518 -14.74 2.31 -11.63
CA SER A 518 -13.72 3.14 -10.99
C SER A 518 -13.45 4.45 -11.73
N VAL A 519 -12.85 5.42 -11.03
CA VAL A 519 -12.39 6.70 -11.58
C VAL A 519 -11.43 6.49 -12.77
N LEU A 520 -10.54 5.49 -12.71
CA LEU A 520 -9.63 5.16 -13.82
C LEU A 520 -10.38 4.67 -15.06
N GLU A 521 -11.30 3.71 -14.90
CA GLU A 521 -12.08 3.14 -16.00
C GLU A 521 -12.99 4.22 -16.63
N TRP A 522 -13.57 5.10 -15.82
CA TRP A 522 -14.26 6.30 -16.27
C TRP A 522 -13.36 7.19 -17.15
N LYS A 523 -12.17 7.55 -16.65
CA LYS A 523 -11.20 8.39 -17.39
C LYS A 523 -10.76 7.73 -18.70
N THR A 524 -10.65 6.41 -18.77
CA THR A 524 -10.33 5.67 -19.99
C THR A 524 -11.43 5.75 -21.06
N VAL A 525 -12.71 5.84 -20.68
CA VAL A 525 -13.86 5.89 -21.62
C VAL A 525 -14.29 7.33 -21.95
N MET A 526 -14.11 8.25 -21.01
CA MET A 526 -14.64 9.62 -21.03
C MET A 526 -13.55 10.66 -21.25
N ASP A 527 -12.64 10.39 -22.20
CA ASP A 527 -11.61 11.30 -22.71
C ASP A 527 -10.71 11.94 -21.62
N GLY A 528 -10.41 11.18 -20.56
CA GLY A 528 -9.59 11.64 -19.43
C GLY A 528 -10.31 12.55 -18.42
N SER A 529 -11.61 12.82 -18.60
CA SER A 529 -12.40 13.61 -17.64
C SER A 529 -12.57 12.88 -16.31
N ASP A 530 -12.57 13.63 -15.21
CA ASP A 530 -12.71 13.11 -13.85
C ASP A 530 -13.73 13.97 -13.08
N PRO A 531 -14.95 13.47 -12.82
CA PRO A 531 -15.98 14.21 -12.08
C PRO A 531 -15.85 14.07 -10.56
N SER A 532 -15.13 13.05 -10.07
CA SER A 532 -15.15 12.62 -8.67
C SER A 532 -14.71 13.70 -7.66
N TYR A 533 -15.22 13.66 -6.44
CA TYR A 533 -14.68 14.40 -5.31
C TYR A 533 -13.34 13.81 -4.87
N THR A 534 -13.24 12.47 -4.89
CA THR A 534 -12.12 11.73 -4.31
C THR A 534 -10.81 11.88 -5.09
N LYS A 535 -10.85 11.97 -6.43
CA LYS A 535 -9.68 12.01 -7.32
C LYS A 535 -8.70 10.82 -7.14
N ILE A 536 -9.21 9.69 -6.64
CA ILE A 536 -8.45 8.44 -6.45
C ILE A 536 -8.84 7.46 -7.56
N ASP A 537 -7.90 7.11 -8.43
CA ASP A 537 -8.10 6.25 -9.61
C ASP A 537 -8.80 4.91 -9.34
N LYS A 538 -8.69 4.38 -8.11
CA LYS A 538 -9.25 3.10 -7.67
C LYS A 538 -10.54 3.20 -6.85
N ASN A 539 -10.97 4.40 -6.48
CA ASN A 539 -12.30 4.59 -5.91
C ASN A 539 -13.36 4.47 -7.03
N PRO A 540 -14.61 4.11 -6.72
CA PRO A 540 -15.70 4.18 -7.68
C PRO A 540 -15.91 5.63 -8.13
N VAL A 541 -16.39 5.82 -9.36
CA VAL A 541 -16.67 7.16 -9.90
C VAL A 541 -17.98 7.70 -9.34
N GLU A 542 -17.88 8.78 -8.58
CA GLU A 542 -19.02 9.56 -8.10
C GLU A 542 -19.15 10.92 -8.82
N GLN A 543 -20.23 11.65 -8.53
CA GLN A 543 -20.69 12.83 -9.28
C GLN A 543 -20.98 12.57 -10.77
N VAL A 544 -21.51 11.39 -11.08
CA VAL A 544 -22.04 11.06 -12.40
C VAL A 544 -23.56 11.05 -12.40
N SER A 545 -24.17 11.82 -13.30
CA SER A 545 -25.62 11.81 -13.53
C SER A 545 -26.02 10.66 -14.45
N TRP A 546 -27.29 10.22 -14.37
CA TRP A 546 -27.80 9.07 -15.12
C TRP A 546 -27.50 9.19 -16.61
N TYR A 547 -27.79 10.34 -17.22
CA TYR A 547 -27.50 10.61 -18.64
C TYR A 547 -26.00 10.51 -19.01
N LYS A 548 -25.09 10.85 -18.09
CA LYS A 548 -23.65 10.71 -18.31
C LYS A 548 -23.18 9.26 -18.21
N VAL A 549 -23.85 8.43 -17.41
CA VAL A 549 -23.64 6.98 -17.38
C VAL A 549 -24.14 6.31 -18.67
N ILE A 550 -25.26 6.76 -19.23
CA ILE A 550 -25.75 6.32 -20.55
C ILE A 550 -24.72 6.64 -21.66
N GLU A 551 -24.09 7.83 -21.63
CA GLU A 551 -23.01 8.18 -22.56
C GLU A 551 -21.78 7.25 -22.41
N PHE A 552 -21.35 7.01 -21.17
CA PHE A 552 -20.26 6.06 -20.85
C PHE A 552 -20.53 4.67 -21.42
N CYS A 553 -21.73 4.12 -21.19
CA CYS A 553 -22.11 2.78 -21.66
C CYS A 553 -21.99 2.64 -23.19
N ASN A 554 -22.45 3.65 -23.93
CA ASN A 554 -22.34 3.69 -25.39
C ASN A 554 -20.90 3.85 -25.88
N ARG A 555 -20.09 4.70 -25.22
CA ARG A 555 -18.66 4.87 -25.54
C ARG A 555 -17.87 3.59 -25.30
N LEU A 556 -18.02 2.99 -24.11
CA LEU A 556 -17.39 1.72 -23.74
C LEU A 556 -17.71 0.62 -24.76
N SER A 557 -18.99 0.49 -25.15
CA SER A 557 -19.42 -0.46 -26.18
C SER A 557 -18.68 -0.26 -27.51
N LYS A 558 -18.60 0.99 -28.00
CA LYS A 558 -17.88 1.30 -29.25
C LYS A 558 -16.38 1.03 -29.16
N ILE A 559 -15.75 1.33 -28.02
CA ILE A 559 -14.30 1.11 -27.80
C ILE A 559 -13.95 -0.39 -27.87
N VAL A 560 -14.81 -1.29 -27.36
CA VAL A 560 -14.56 -2.74 -27.39
C VAL A 560 -15.19 -3.48 -28.59
N GLY A 561 -15.70 -2.74 -29.57
CA GLY A 561 -16.29 -3.27 -30.80
C GLY A 561 -17.64 -3.95 -30.62
N LEU A 562 -18.52 -3.37 -29.80
CA LEU A 562 -19.89 -3.82 -29.52
C LEU A 562 -20.92 -2.75 -29.93
N ASP A 563 -22.15 -3.21 -30.17
CA ASP A 563 -23.28 -2.36 -30.54
C ASP A 563 -23.72 -1.48 -29.36
N SER A 564 -24.07 -0.22 -29.64
CA SER A 564 -24.54 0.71 -28.62
C SER A 564 -25.97 0.38 -28.16
N CYS A 565 -26.17 0.09 -26.88
CA CYS A 565 -27.49 -0.20 -26.34
C CYS A 565 -28.45 1.01 -26.38
N TYR A 566 -27.94 2.25 -26.33
CA TYR A 566 -28.79 3.43 -26.14
C TYR A 566 -28.86 4.36 -27.36
N THR A 567 -30.06 4.81 -27.71
CA THR A 567 -30.28 5.99 -28.55
C THR A 567 -30.63 7.17 -27.66
N ILE A 568 -29.91 8.28 -27.81
CA ILE A 568 -30.00 9.47 -26.96
C ILE A 568 -30.48 10.65 -27.81
N ASN A 569 -31.68 11.17 -27.52
CA ASN A 569 -32.30 12.29 -28.22
C ASN A 569 -32.62 13.42 -27.23
N GLY A 570 -31.58 14.16 -26.82
CA GLY A 570 -31.68 15.08 -25.69
C GLY A 570 -31.85 14.28 -24.38
N GLU A 571 -32.88 14.61 -23.60
CA GLU A 571 -33.22 13.88 -22.37
C GLU A 571 -34.00 12.58 -22.65
N THR A 572 -34.59 12.40 -23.83
CA THR A 572 -35.26 11.14 -24.18
C THR A 572 -34.22 10.07 -24.55
N VAL A 573 -34.13 9.01 -23.75
CA VAL A 573 -33.23 7.86 -23.96
C VAL A 573 -34.03 6.58 -24.18
N THR A 574 -33.77 5.86 -25.27
CA THR A 574 -34.32 4.52 -25.53
C THR A 574 -33.22 3.46 -25.51
N CYS A 575 -33.53 2.28 -24.99
CA CYS A 575 -32.62 1.13 -24.98
C CYS A 575 -33.07 0.09 -26.01
N ASP A 576 -32.19 -0.33 -26.92
CA ASP A 576 -32.35 -1.58 -27.64
C ASP A 576 -31.90 -2.74 -26.73
N TRP A 577 -32.85 -3.59 -26.38
CA TRP A 577 -32.62 -4.78 -25.56
C TRP A 577 -32.11 -5.96 -26.39
N ASN A 578 -31.91 -5.80 -27.70
CA ASN A 578 -31.32 -6.81 -28.58
C ASN A 578 -29.80 -6.69 -28.68
N ALA A 579 -29.25 -5.47 -28.68
CA ALA A 579 -27.82 -5.15 -28.69
C ALA A 579 -26.96 -5.94 -27.68
N ASN A 580 -25.68 -6.11 -28.02
CA ASN A 580 -24.68 -6.91 -27.29
C ASN A 580 -23.74 -6.10 -26.37
N GLY A 581 -23.81 -4.76 -26.45
CA GLY A 581 -22.98 -3.83 -25.68
C GLY A 581 -23.40 -3.64 -24.23
N PHE A 582 -22.76 -2.66 -23.61
CA PHE A 582 -22.94 -2.29 -22.22
C PHE A 582 -24.12 -1.35 -22.01
N ARG A 583 -24.78 -1.51 -20.87
CA ARG A 583 -25.89 -0.71 -20.35
C ARG A 583 -25.88 -0.72 -18.82
N LEU A 584 -26.73 0.08 -18.19
CA LEU A 584 -27.09 -0.10 -16.78
C LEU A 584 -27.86 -1.42 -16.57
N PRO A 585 -27.75 -2.05 -15.38
CA PRO A 585 -28.66 -3.11 -14.97
C PRO A 585 -30.10 -2.57 -14.83
N THR A 586 -31.09 -3.44 -14.98
CA THR A 586 -32.43 -3.13 -14.45
C THR A 586 -32.44 -3.23 -12.93
N GLU A 587 -33.45 -2.63 -12.29
CA GLU A 587 -33.66 -2.71 -10.84
C GLU A 587 -33.67 -4.17 -10.35
N ALA A 588 -34.24 -5.08 -11.14
CA ALA A 588 -34.34 -6.51 -10.83
C ALA A 588 -33.03 -7.27 -11.09
N GLU A 589 -32.31 -6.99 -12.18
CA GLU A 589 -30.98 -7.55 -12.42
C GLU A 589 -30.02 -7.18 -11.29
N TRP A 590 -30.10 -5.94 -10.79
CA TRP A 590 -29.27 -5.48 -9.68
C TRP A 590 -29.57 -6.25 -8.38
N GLU A 591 -30.83 -6.38 -7.96
CA GLU A 591 -31.15 -7.09 -6.70
C GLU A 591 -30.93 -8.60 -6.81
N TYR A 592 -31.20 -9.21 -7.98
CA TYR A 592 -30.85 -10.61 -8.23
C TYR A 592 -29.35 -10.86 -8.05
N ALA A 593 -28.54 -10.00 -8.67
CA ALA A 593 -27.08 -10.07 -8.62
C ALA A 593 -26.51 -9.74 -7.23
N CYS A 594 -27.10 -8.77 -6.52
CA CYS A 594 -26.77 -8.40 -5.14
C CYS A 594 -27.02 -9.58 -4.18
N ARG A 595 -28.18 -10.24 -4.30
CA ARG A 595 -28.58 -11.37 -3.46
C ARG A 595 -27.74 -12.62 -3.70
N ALA A 596 -27.30 -12.88 -4.93
CA ALA A 596 -26.56 -14.08 -5.32
C ALA A 596 -27.19 -15.41 -4.83
N GLY A 597 -28.52 -15.50 -4.83
CA GLY A 597 -29.28 -16.66 -4.34
C GLY A 597 -29.69 -16.61 -2.85
N THR A 598 -29.17 -15.67 -2.07
CA THR A 598 -29.56 -15.49 -0.66
C THR A 598 -30.94 -14.82 -0.49
N THR A 599 -31.65 -15.17 0.58
CA THR A 599 -33.00 -14.63 0.89
C THR A 599 -32.99 -13.54 1.97
N GLY A 600 -31.82 -13.12 2.44
CA GLY A 600 -31.65 -12.20 3.56
C GLY A 600 -31.80 -10.72 3.19
N ASN A 601 -31.39 -9.86 4.13
CA ASN A 601 -31.16 -8.43 3.86
C ASN A 601 -29.80 -8.19 3.18
N TRP A 602 -28.84 -9.10 3.36
CA TRP A 602 -27.50 -9.02 2.79
C TRP A 602 -27.07 -10.40 2.28
N SER A 603 -26.12 -10.43 1.35
CA SER A 603 -25.59 -11.67 0.76
C SER A 603 -24.55 -12.41 1.62
N GLY A 604 -24.17 -11.85 2.77
CA GLY A 604 -23.21 -12.41 3.71
C GLY A 604 -23.14 -11.58 4.99
N ASN A 605 -21.98 -11.58 5.67
CA ASN A 605 -21.74 -10.67 6.79
C ASN A 605 -21.46 -9.24 6.27
N ILE A 606 -22.30 -8.29 6.66
CA ILE A 606 -22.27 -6.90 6.16
C ILE A 606 -20.93 -6.18 6.44
N ASP A 607 -20.23 -6.53 7.51
CA ASP A 607 -18.91 -5.93 7.81
C ASP A 607 -17.76 -6.50 6.96
N GLU A 608 -17.92 -7.72 6.42
CA GLU A 608 -16.94 -8.39 5.56
C GLU A 608 -17.16 -8.07 4.07
N ILE A 609 -18.43 -7.93 3.63
CA ILE A 609 -18.79 -7.71 2.21
C ILE A 609 -19.11 -6.25 1.83
N GLY A 610 -19.19 -5.34 2.80
CA GLY A 610 -19.74 -4.00 2.57
C GLY A 610 -19.04 -2.85 3.30
N TRP A 611 -19.12 -1.66 2.69
CA TRP A 611 -18.62 -0.38 3.22
C TRP A 611 -19.78 0.49 3.70
N THR A 612 -19.99 0.55 5.01
CA THR A 612 -21.13 1.24 5.65
C THR A 612 -20.63 2.19 6.74
N SER A 613 -21.52 3.02 7.29
CA SER A 613 -21.18 3.96 8.38
C SER A 613 -20.61 3.31 9.65
N ASN A 614 -20.70 1.98 9.79
CA ASN A 614 -20.03 1.22 10.85
C ASN A 614 -18.51 1.11 10.65
N ASN A 615 -18.04 1.10 9.40
CA ASN A 615 -16.70 0.61 9.05
C ASN A 615 -15.97 1.43 7.96
N SER A 616 -16.61 2.43 7.36
CA SER A 616 -16.08 3.24 6.25
C SER A 616 -15.30 4.50 6.66
N ASP A 617 -15.28 4.85 7.95
CA ASP A 617 -14.87 6.19 8.45
C ASP A 617 -15.59 7.36 7.75
N TYR A 618 -16.81 7.13 7.23
CA TYR A 618 -17.60 8.07 6.42
C TYR A 618 -16.88 8.56 5.15
N MET A 619 -16.12 7.68 4.49
CA MET A 619 -15.43 7.95 3.23
C MET A 619 -15.64 6.86 2.18
N VAL A 620 -15.54 7.22 0.90
CA VAL A 620 -15.51 6.29 -0.24
C VAL A 620 -14.21 5.48 -0.23
N HIS A 621 -14.30 4.17 -0.43
CA HIS A 621 -13.14 3.26 -0.47
C HIS A 621 -12.82 2.77 -1.89
N ASN A 622 -11.61 2.20 -2.04
CA ASN A 622 -11.20 1.56 -3.28
C ASN A 622 -12.09 0.35 -3.56
N VAL A 623 -12.53 0.17 -4.80
CA VAL A 623 -13.39 -0.96 -5.19
C VAL A 623 -12.67 -2.31 -4.99
N GLY A 624 -13.43 -3.37 -4.74
CA GLY A 624 -12.91 -4.74 -4.61
C GLY A 624 -12.08 -5.00 -3.35
N THR A 625 -12.24 -4.19 -2.30
CA THR A 625 -11.48 -4.30 -1.03
C THR A 625 -12.20 -5.06 0.08
N LYS A 626 -13.47 -5.40 -0.12
CA LYS A 626 -14.30 -6.28 0.72
C LYS A 626 -14.37 -7.70 0.13
N GLU A 627 -15.03 -8.62 0.83
CA GLU A 627 -15.31 -9.95 0.28
C GLU A 627 -16.47 -9.91 -0.75
N PRO A 628 -16.42 -10.73 -1.83
CA PRO A 628 -17.49 -10.80 -2.80
C PRO A 628 -18.67 -11.66 -2.31
N ASN A 629 -19.82 -11.52 -2.98
CA ASN A 629 -20.93 -12.46 -2.83
C ASN A 629 -20.71 -13.76 -3.66
N ASP A 630 -21.63 -14.73 -3.53
CA ASP A 630 -21.56 -16.04 -4.22
C ASP A 630 -21.54 -15.97 -5.77
N PHE A 631 -21.88 -14.83 -6.36
CA PHE A 631 -21.76 -14.58 -7.81
C PHE A 631 -20.42 -13.91 -8.18
N GLY A 632 -19.50 -13.73 -7.24
CA GLY A 632 -18.18 -13.11 -7.45
C GLY A 632 -18.22 -11.58 -7.58
N LEU A 633 -19.34 -10.94 -7.22
CA LEU A 633 -19.50 -9.49 -7.27
C LEU A 633 -19.10 -8.83 -5.95
N TYR A 634 -18.41 -7.71 -6.06
CA TYR A 634 -17.93 -6.90 -4.96
C TYR A 634 -18.77 -5.64 -4.79
N ASP A 635 -18.72 -5.06 -3.58
CA ASP A 635 -19.29 -3.75 -3.25
C ASP A 635 -20.80 -3.64 -3.53
N MET A 636 -21.54 -4.77 -3.47
CA MET A 636 -23.02 -4.81 -3.64
C MET A 636 -23.79 -4.25 -2.42
N HIS A 637 -23.08 -3.70 -1.42
CA HIS A 637 -23.58 -3.37 -0.09
C HIS A 637 -22.81 -2.14 0.48
N GLY A 638 -23.26 -0.94 0.12
CA GLY A 638 -22.61 0.31 0.48
C GLY A 638 -21.54 0.74 -0.54
N ASN A 639 -20.49 1.40 -0.06
CA ASN A 639 -19.56 2.22 -0.85
C ASN A 639 -20.27 3.40 -1.55
N ILE A 640 -20.88 3.27 -2.74
CA ILE A 640 -21.77 4.32 -3.29
C ILE A 640 -23.08 3.78 -3.86
N LEU A 641 -24.11 4.64 -3.94
CA LEU A 641 -25.40 4.29 -4.53
C LEU A 641 -25.25 4.12 -6.05
N GLU A 642 -25.78 3.01 -6.58
CA GLU A 642 -25.68 2.67 -8.00
C GLU A 642 -26.97 3.02 -8.76
N TRP A 643 -26.81 3.74 -9.88
CA TRP A 643 -27.88 3.96 -10.85
C TRP A 643 -28.36 2.66 -11.50
N CYS A 644 -29.68 2.46 -11.56
CA CYS A 644 -30.34 1.45 -12.39
C CYS A 644 -30.97 2.10 -13.64
N TRP A 645 -31.36 1.28 -14.62
CA TRP A 645 -32.11 1.74 -15.80
C TRP A 645 -33.49 2.35 -15.45
N ASP A 646 -34.16 1.74 -14.48
CA ASP A 646 -35.59 1.84 -14.21
C ASP A 646 -36.02 3.23 -13.70
N TRP A 647 -37.25 3.63 -14.05
CA TRP A 647 -37.93 4.77 -13.45
C TRP A 647 -38.40 4.43 -12.04
N TYR A 648 -38.20 5.35 -11.08
CA TYR A 648 -38.60 5.15 -9.70
C TYR A 648 -40.06 5.55 -9.49
N ASP A 649 -40.85 4.55 -9.11
CA ASP A 649 -42.23 4.67 -8.63
C ASP A 649 -42.34 3.86 -7.32
N PRO A 650 -42.72 4.48 -6.19
CA PRO A 650 -42.89 3.78 -4.91
C PRO A 650 -44.07 2.79 -4.89
N GLU A 651 -45.04 2.93 -5.80
CA GLU A 651 -46.20 2.02 -5.88
C GLU A 651 -46.02 0.89 -6.90
N TYR A 652 -44.97 0.92 -7.74
CA TYR A 652 -44.74 -0.06 -8.81
C TYR A 652 -44.78 -1.53 -8.35
N TYR A 653 -44.27 -1.82 -7.15
CA TYR A 653 -44.26 -3.18 -6.59
C TYR A 653 -45.68 -3.74 -6.36
N LYS A 654 -46.70 -2.88 -6.26
CA LYS A 654 -48.11 -3.24 -6.05
C LYS A 654 -48.91 -3.33 -7.36
N SER A 655 -48.40 -2.77 -8.46
CA SER A 655 -49.10 -2.63 -9.74
C SER A 655 -48.52 -3.45 -10.89
N ARG A 656 -47.25 -3.89 -10.76
CA ARG A 656 -46.54 -4.79 -11.69
C ARG A 656 -47.11 -6.22 -11.72
N PRO A 657 -46.80 -7.02 -12.77
CA PRO A 657 -47.04 -8.46 -12.78
C PRO A 657 -46.39 -9.19 -11.60
N ASN A 658 -46.96 -10.35 -11.23
CA ASN A 658 -46.40 -11.27 -10.24
C ASN A 658 -46.88 -12.70 -10.56
N PRO A 659 -46.00 -13.63 -11.01
CA PRO A 659 -44.59 -13.42 -11.32
C PRO A 659 -44.36 -12.44 -12.49
N ASP A 660 -43.14 -11.93 -12.61
CA ASP A 660 -42.71 -11.02 -13.68
C ASP A 660 -41.40 -11.51 -14.32
N VAL A 661 -41.14 -11.13 -15.58
CA VAL A 661 -40.02 -11.69 -16.38
C VAL A 661 -39.24 -10.57 -17.07
N ASP A 662 -37.94 -10.50 -16.78
CA ASP A 662 -37.03 -9.43 -17.21
C ASP A 662 -37.59 -7.99 -17.07
N PRO A 663 -38.14 -7.61 -15.90
CA PRO A 663 -38.76 -6.30 -15.68
C PRO A 663 -37.76 -5.15 -15.77
N ARG A 664 -38.27 -3.98 -16.22
CA ARG A 664 -37.51 -2.77 -16.60
C ARG A 664 -38.10 -1.49 -16.02
N GLY A 665 -38.90 -1.63 -14.97
CA GLY A 665 -39.61 -0.55 -14.29
C GLY A 665 -40.94 -0.18 -14.97
N PRO A 666 -41.55 0.94 -14.52
CA PRO A 666 -42.72 1.51 -15.18
C PRO A 666 -42.47 1.84 -16.66
N SER A 667 -43.49 1.65 -17.49
CA SER A 667 -43.47 1.98 -18.93
C SER A 667 -43.72 3.47 -19.23
N VAL A 668 -43.92 4.28 -18.19
CA VAL A 668 -44.06 5.74 -18.25
C VAL A 668 -42.91 6.40 -17.50
N GLU A 669 -42.58 7.64 -17.88
CA GLU A 669 -41.50 8.39 -17.26
C GLU A 669 -41.92 8.97 -15.90
N PHE A 670 -40.97 9.02 -14.96
CA PHE A 670 -41.12 9.57 -13.61
C PHE A 670 -40.04 10.65 -13.39
N PRO A 671 -40.17 11.54 -12.38
CA PRO A 671 -39.13 12.55 -12.10
C PRO A 671 -37.79 11.96 -11.64
N GLU A 672 -37.74 10.68 -11.27
CA GLU A 672 -36.60 10.04 -10.61
C GLU A 672 -36.26 8.67 -11.22
N LYS A 673 -34.98 8.34 -11.25
CA LYS A 673 -34.44 7.00 -11.56
C LYS A 673 -34.13 6.25 -10.28
N VAL A 674 -34.20 4.91 -10.36
CA VAL A 674 -33.90 4.02 -9.23
C VAL A 674 -32.41 4.03 -8.92
N VAL A 675 -32.07 4.12 -7.63
CA VAL A 675 -30.74 3.84 -7.08
C VAL A 675 -30.81 2.75 -6.00
N ARG A 676 -29.76 1.92 -5.91
CA ARG A 676 -29.65 0.80 -4.94
C ARG A 676 -28.23 0.66 -4.39
N GLY A 677 -28.04 -0.16 -3.35
CA GLY A 677 -26.74 -0.43 -2.73
C GLY A 677 -26.52 0.21 -1.36
N GLY A 678 -27.03 1.43 -1.14
CA GLY A 678 -26.62 2.28 -0.02
C GLY A 678 -25.28 2.96 -0.29
N THR A 679 -24.71 3.66 0.70
CA THR A 679 -23.43 4.39 0.57
C THR A 679 -22.49 4.10 1.74
N PHE A 680 -21.26 4.61 1.65
CA PHE A 680 -20.30 4.67 2.75
C PHE A 680 -20.86 5.35 4.02
N SER A 681 -21.84 6.25 3.89
CA SER A 681 -22.47 6.97 5.01
C SER A 681 -23.82 6.38 5.42
N SER A 682 -24.37 5.44 4.66
CA SER A 682 -25.56 4.67 5.02
C SER A 682 -25.28 3.68 6.15
N THR A 683 -26.31 3.41 6.96
CA THR A 683 -26.30 2.31 7.93
C THR A 683 -26.41 0.96 7.23
N PRO A 684 -25.98 -0.15 7.88
CA PRO A 684 -26.18 -1.51 7.35
C PRO A 684 -27.60 -1.82 6.87
N ALA A 685 -28.63 -1.29 7.53
CA ALA A 685 -30.03 -1.52 7.16
C ALA A 685 -30.46 -0.82 5.86
N GLU A 686 -29.81 0.29 5.52
CA GLU A 686 -30.01 1.02 4.26
C GLU A 686 -29.22 0.38 3.11
N CYS A 687 -28.10 -0.28 3.40
CA CYS A 687 -27.33 -1.07 2.42
C CYS A 687 -27.90 -2.48 2.14
N ALA A 688 -29.18 -2.73 2.44
CA ALA A 688 -29.80 -4.04 2.26
C ALA A 688 -30.21 -4.32 0.79
N SER A 689 -30.06 -5.56 0.31
CA SER A 689 -30.40 -5.97 -1.07
C SER A 689 -31.77 -5.51 -1.59
N PRO A 690 -32.89 -5.59 -0.82
CA PRO A 690 -34.17 -5.09 -1.32
C PRO A 690 -34.26 -3.57 -1.34
N LYS A 691 -33.39 -2.80 -0.67
CA LYS A 691 -33.55 -1.35 -0.55
C LYS A 691 -33.56 -0.69 -1.92
N ARG A 692 -34.48 0.26 -2.11
CA ARG A 692 -34.63 1.06 -3.32
C ARG A 692 -34.90 2.51 -2.92
N ASP A 693 -34.39 3.44 -3.70
CA ASP A 693 -34.59 4.87 -3.50
C ASP A 693 -34.65 5.59 -4.85
N GLY A 694 -35.24 6.78 -4.88
CA GLY A 694 -35.43 7.61 -6.08
C GLY A 694 -34.47 8.79 -6.09
N ARG A 695 -33.87 9.09 -7.25
CA ARG A 695 -33.05 10.30 -7.45
C ARG A 695 -33.26 10.90 -8.83
N SER A 696 -33.23 12.23 -8.94
CA SER A 696 -33.43 12.92 -10.23
C SER A 696 -32.31 12.55 -11.23
N PRO A 697 -32.64 12.26 -12.52
CA PRO A 697 -31.66 11.74 -13.50
C PRO A 697 -30.59 12.76 -13.93
N ILE A 698 -30.79 14.06 -13.63
CA ILE A 698 -29.81 15.13 -13.89
C ILE A 698 -28.85 15.34 -12.71
N ASP A 699 -29.16 14.81 -11.53
CA ASP A 699 -28.35 14.99 -10.32
C ASP A 699 -26.96 14.37 -10.44
N PHE A 700 -26.01 14.96 -9.72
CA PHE A 700 -24.70 14.38 -9.43
C PHE A 700 -24.34 14.72 -7.97
N SER A 701 -23.74 13.77 -7.26
CA SER A 701 -23.32 13.92 -5.86
C SER A 701 -22.21 12.92 -5.54
N ASN A 702 -21.44 13.17 -4.48
CA ASN A 702 -20.23 12.44 -4.12
C ASN A 702 -20.49 11.06 -3.46
N ASP A 703 -21.70 10.53 -3.66
CA ASP A 703 -22.25 9.31 -3.09
C ASP A 703 -23.00 8.45 -4.12
N ARG A 704 -22.93 8.81 -5.42
CA ARG A 704 -23.70 8.18 -6.52
C ARG A 704 -22.84 7.86 -7.75
N GLY A 705 -22.87 6.60 -8.15
CA GLY A 705 -22.16 6.02 -9.29
C GLY A 705 -22.94 4.87 -9.93
N PHE A 706 -22.26 3.83 -10.40
CA PHE A 706 -22.89 2.71 -11.14
C PHE A 706 -21.94 1.52 -11.33
N ARG A 707 -22.50 0.34 -11.63
CA ARG A 707 -21.85 -0.70 -12.45
C ARG A 707 -22.61 -0.94 -13.76
N VAL A 708 -21.98 -1.62 -14.71
CA VAL A 708 -22.56 -1.92 -16.02
C VAL A 708 -22.93 -3.39 -16.16
N VAL A 709 -23.84 -3.71 -17.09
CA VAL A 709 -24.11 -5.06 -17.57
C VAL A 709 -24.08 -5.11 -19.09
N ARG A 710 -23.84 -6.30 -19.66
CA ARG A 710 -24.04 -6.61 -21.09
C ARG A 710 -24.59 -8.02 -21.26
N LYS A 711 -25.09 -8.34 -22.47
CA LYS A 711 -25.38 -9.74 -22.83
C LYS A 711 -24.11 -10.58 -22.82
N LYS A 712 -24.26 -11.89 -22.61
CA LYS A 712 -23.17 -12.87 -22.72
C LYS A 712 -22.51 -12.82 -24.11
#